data_AF-A0A0F9MUW8-F1
#
_entry.id   AF-A0A0F9MUW8-F1
#
_cell.length_a   1.000
_cell.length_b   1.000
_cell.length_c   1.000
_cell.angle_alpha   90.00
_cell.angle_beta   90.00
_cell.angle_gamma   90.00
#
_symmetry.space_group_name_H-M   'P 1'
#
loop_
_entity.id
_entity.type
_entity.pdbx_description
1 polymer ?
#
loop_
_entity_poly.entity_id
_entity_poly.type
_entity_poly.pdbx_seq_one_letter_code
_entity_poly.pdbx_strand_id
1 'polypeptide(L)'
;MNVRPIGQLESRERGGSRPGLLQSHIDDLGSNVRFLNPMVLAPGTGITSWSDTFGGTSLAEIWSTASWASNGLSILTSMASVDTSVSDGAVVRDTVSPAISAGTVYTVEMLIVPWNGAFHGKYRMYLRMDDTTPLYTTDGLFVELTMTGTGGGYTGNLTSYLSSSATVTALTSGTITGGATRAIWLIVQVTGDNVVVYLDGTEILTSTAVDAQSGLRVGFGLETTEAGGVNLVNVFRIQYTSSGTLVASAGGSIWKEPRYGRMTETSSSLTLRDDVSLGTTQSGQKLYIADYGDLRATATDGTISGTDLDSPTYSDWTTLGILTDDDVCVLSGVGGSTTAGTYKISSVASGTITLASSPGNGTATFRIERAPKIYNPAADTLSILTATDGAGGAPTGCPLIARYLDRIVLAGAEISPGVWYMARVGDELDWDYSQTDSKRAVAGTASDAGVPARAITALAPHSDDYLIIGCRESLWMMRGDPAFGGSLDSLSNNIGIVGQNAWTYGPEGELIFLSLDGLYILASGGDAIPVSISREVLPRELLNFDPDNTIVNLEYDVQDRGIHIFLTETSTNSRAHWWMDWERKTFWPLQMTGDHEPTATCNLQATAIEDSGIILGGRDGFLRRFSFLSEDDIGSTPESYIFIGPIPLARDGQFGTIVSMDAVIAENVGDVTWAIHPGKTFEAATSAASVSTGTWVAGLNGTVRPSGRGAAFMLKLTGTSGRRWAMEEILVTMRDSGKRRIS
;
A
#
# COMPACT_ATOMS: atom_id res chain seq x y z
N MET A 1 11.69 -9.80 14.64
CA MET A 1 10.87 -11.04 14.71
C MET A 1 9.83 -10.90 13.60
N ASN A 2 9.79 -11.82 12.63
CA ASN A 2 9.03 -11.68 11.38
C ASN A 2 8.24 -12.97 11.09
N VAL A 3 7.24 -13.24 11.92
CA VAL A 3 6.44 -14.46 11.90
C VAL A 3 4.96 -14.13 11.97
N ARG A 4 4.11 -14.95 11.34
CA ARG A 4 2.65 -14.84 11.42
C ARG A 4 1.99 -16.21 11.23
N PRO A 5 0.71 -16.38 11.58
CA PRO A 5 -0.06 -17.55 11.20
C PRO A 5 -0.18 -17.66 9.66
N ILE A 6 -0.03 -18.86 9.10
CA ILE A 6 -0.22 -19.17 7.67
C ILE A 6 -1.48 -20.05 7.54
N GLY A 7 -2.28 -19.83 6.49
CA GLY A 7 -3.26 -20.81 6.02
C GLY A 7 -4.69 -20.67 6.55
N GLN A 8 -5.15 -19.46 6.88
CA GLN A 8 -6.51 -19.24 7.41
C GLN A 8 -7.63 -19.60 6.43
N LEU A 9 -7.45 -19.36 5.13
CA LEU A 9 -8.46 -19.69 4.12
C LEU A 9 -8.60 -21.20 3.85
N GLU A 10 -7.55 -21.99 4.09
CA GLU A 10 -7.55 -23.44 3.88
C GLU A 10 -7.72 -24.24 5.18
N SER A 11 -7.92 -23.56 6.31
CA SER A 11 -8.00 -24.17 7.66
C SER A 11 -6.80 -25.07 8.01
N ARG A 12 -5.62 -24.76 7.44
CA ARG A 12 -4.35 -25.46 7.70
C ARG A 12 -3.43 -24.52 8.46
N GLU A 13 -3.85 -24.17 9.67
CA GLU A 13 -3.16 -23.19 10.48
C GLU A 13 -1.75 -23.66 10.85
N ARG A 14 -0.75 -22.87 10.48
CA ARG A 14 0.67 -23.14 10.74
C ARG A 14 1.32 -21.88 11.28
N GLY A 15 2.27 -22.01 12.20
CA GLY A 15 3.12 -20.91 12.62
C GLY A 15 4.33 -20.82 11.70
N GLY A 16 4.60 -19.66 11.09
CA GLY A 16 5.72 -19.55 10.15
C GLY A 16 6.21 -18.13 9.91
N SER A 17 7.16 -18.00 8.99
CA SER A 17 7.60 -16.70 8.49
C SER A 17 6.43 -15.95 7.86
N ARG A 18 6.40 -14.63 8.03
CA ARG A 18 5.54 -13.79 7.19
C ARG A 18 5.95 -13.89 5.71
N PRO A 19 5.05 -13.56 4.77
CA PRO A 19 5.42 -13.34 3.39
C PRO A 19 6.43 -12.22 3.25
N GLY A 20 7.25 -12.34 2.20
CA GLY A 20 8.13 -11.28 1.77
C GLY A 20 7.38 -10.13 1.10
N LEU A 21 8.10 -9.06 0.82
CA LEU A 21 7.62 -7.95 0.01
C LEU A 21 7.90 -8.22 -1.47
N LEU A 22 6.92 -7.89 -2.29
CA LEU A 22 7.04 -7.79 -3.74
C LEU A 22 6.75 -6.36 -4.16
N GLN A 23 7.41 -5.90 -5.21
CA GLN A 23 7.08 -4.63 -5.82
C GLN A 23 5.69 -4.71 -6.46
N SER A 24 4.77 -3.86 -6.00
CA SER A 24 3.41 -3.80 -6.52
C SER A 24 3.37 -3.02 -7.82
N HIS A 25 4.05 -1.87 -7.84
CA HIS A 25 4.16 -1.01 -9.01
C HIS A 25 5.62 -0.78 -9.34
N ILE A 26 5.94 -0.88 -10.63
CA ILE A 26 7.31 -0.89 -11.15
C ILE A 26 8.02 0.46 -11.02
N ASP A 27 7.26 1.54 -11.13
CA ASP A 27 7.84 2.88 -11.22
C ASP A 27 8.25 3.40 -9.83
N ASP A 28 9.36 4.14 -9.79
CA ASP A 28 9.85 4.86 -8.62
C ASP A 28 9.19 6.24 -8.59
N LEU A 29 8.51 6.56 -7.48
CA LEU A 29 7.87 7.86 -7.30
C LEU A 29 8.84 8.95 -6.77
N GLY A 30 10.10 8.60 -6.53
CA GLY A 30 11.22 9.50 -6.26
C GLY A 30 11.42 9.90 -4.79
N SER A 31 10.40 9.82 -3.94
CA SER A 31 10.51 10.07 -2.50
C SER A 31 9.36 9.47 -1.70
N ASN A 32 9.36 9.67 -0.37
CA ASN A 32 8.33 9.18 0.54
C ASN A 32 6.91 9.43 -0.01
N VAL A 33 6.11 8.37 -0.02
CA VAL A 33 4.71 8.43 -0.46
C VAL A 33 3.84 9.09 0.63
N ARG A 34 3.12 10.16 0.28
CA ARG A 34 2.34 10.98 1.23
C ARG A 34 0.87 10.61 1.34
N PHE A 35 0.34 9.99 0.31
CA PHE A 35 -0.95 9.29 0.35
C PHE A 35 -1.00 8.24 -0.75
N LEU A 36 -1.89 7.27 -0.56
CA LEU A 36 -2.36 6.34 -1.58
C LEU A 36 -3.88 6.33 -1.52
N ASN A 37 -4.56 6.48 -2.65
CA ASN A 37 -6.02 6.44 -2.69
C ASN A 37 -6.54 5.70 -3.93
N PRO A 38 -7.27 4.59 -3.75
CA PRO A 38 -7.84 3.85 -4.86
C PRO A 38 -9.09 4.56 -5.41
N MET A 39 -9.05 5.04 -6.66
CA MET A 39 -10.14 5.84 -7.25
C MET A 39 -11.31 4.98 -7.74
N VAL A 40 -12.54 5.36 -7.35
CA VAL A 40 -13.78 4.81 -7.92
C VAL A 40 -14.23 5.67 -9.10
N LEU A 41 -13.95 5.20 -10.31
CA LEU A 41 -14.32 5.87 -11.56
C LEU A 41 -15.50 5.16 -12.23
N ALA A 42 -16.30 5.89 -13.01
CA ALA A 42 -17.32 5.23 -13.82
C ALA A 42 -16.66 4.25 -14.80
N PRO A 43 -17.21 3.04 -14.98
CA PRO A 43 -16.64 2.07 -15.89
C PRO A 43 -16.56 2.68 -17.29
N GLY A 44 -15.35 2.76 -17.83
CA GLY A 44 -15.12 3.16 -19.21
C GLY A 44 -15.81 2.18 -20.18
N THR A 45 -16.04 2.63 -21.41
CA THR A 45 -16.56 1.76 -22.47
C THR A 45 -15.42 0.93 -23.08
N GLY A 46 -14.98 -0.12 -22.37
CA GLY A 46 -13.95 -1.04 -22.87
C GLY A 46 -13.38 -1.94 -21.78
N ILE A 47 -12.96 -3.15 -22.15
CA ILE A 47 -12.16 -4.02 -21.28
C ILE A 47 -10.74 -3.41 -21.21
N THR A 48 -10.16 -3.36 -20.01
CA THR A 48 -8.88 -2.68 -19.74
C THR A 48 -7.70 -3.63 -19.70
N SER A 49 -7.95 -4.87 -19.25
CA SER A 49 -6.97 -5.95 -19.21
C SER A 49 -7.63 -7.31 -19.33
N TRP A 50 -6.83 -8.31 -19.65
CA TRP A 50 -7.14 -9.73 -19.56
C TRP A 50 -5.99 -10.43 -18.85
N SER A 51 -6.28 -11.30 -17.88
CA SER A 51 -5.28 -12.13 -17.21
C SER A 51 -5.73 -13.60 -17.12
N ASP A 52 -4.74 -14.49 -17.02
CA ASP A 52 -4.91 -15.88 -16.62
C ASP A 52 -3.91 -16.19 -15.49
N THR A 53 -4.43 -16.69 -14.38
CA THR A 53 -3.65 -17.09 -13.19
C THR A 53 -3.40 -18.59 -13.13
N PHE A 54 -3.82 -19.33 -14.16
CA PHE A 54 -3.65 -20.77 -14.29
C PHE A 54 -4.24 -21.56 -13.12
N GLY A 55 -5.32 -21.02 -12.53
CA GLY A 55 -6.06 -21.68 -11.48
C GLY A 55 -6.70 -22.98 -11.98
N GLY A 56 -6.30 -24.12 -11.41
CA GLY A 56 -6.86 -25.43 -11.75
C GLY A 56 -5.80 -26.53 -11.87
N THR A 57 -6.16 -27.58 -12.61
CA THR A 57 -5.28 -28.74 -12.89
C THR A 57 -4.90 -28.87 -14.37
N SER A 58 -5.47 -28.02 -15.23
CA SER A 58 -5.19 -27.95 -16.66
C SER A 58 -5.27 -26.49 -17.11
N LEU A 59 -4.58 -26.17 -18.22
CA LEU A 59 -4.76 -24.88 -18.89
C LEU A 59 -6.21 -24.68 -19.33
N ALA A 60 -6.66 -23.43 -19.33
CA ALA A 60 -7.97 -23.06 -19.86
C ALA A 60 -8.06 -23.32 -21.38
N GLU A 61 -9.26 -23.61 -21.89
CA GLU A 61 -9.51 -23.98 -23.30
C GLU A 61 -9.11 -22.89 -24.31
N ILE A 62 -8.98 -21.65 -23.84
CA ILE A 62 -8.48 -20.51 -24.63
C ILE A 62 -7.02 -20.66 -25.05
N TRP A 63 -6.28 -21.62 -24.48
CA TRP A 63 -4.90 -21.91 -24.80
C TRP A 63 -4.82 -23.12 -25.72
N SER A 64 -4.06 -22.98 -26.79
CA SER A 64 -3.73 -24.07 -27.71
C SER A 64 -2.23 -24.32 -27.71
N THR A 65 -1.80 -25.57 -27.80
CA THR A 65 -0.37 -25.88 -27.96
C THR A 65 0.15 -25.25 -29.24
N ALA A 66 1.26 -24.52 -29.13
CA ALA A 66 1.86 -23.87 -30.28
C ALA A 66 2.39 -24.90 -31.30
N SER A 67 2.19 -24.66 -32.59
CA SER A 67 2.57 -25.62 -33.63
C SER A 67 4.07 -25.85 -33.78
N TRP A 68 4.89 -24.96 -33.18
CA TRP A 68 6.35 -25.04 -33.17
C TRP A 68 6.92 -25.67 -31.90
N ALA A 69 6.09 -25.97 -30.90
CA ALA A 69 6.51 -26.63 -29.67
C ALA A 69 6.14 -28.10 -29.68
N SER A 70 6.98 -28.90 -29.03
CA SER A 70 6.76 -30.34 -28.95
C SER A 70 5.64 -30.69 -27.96
N ASN A 71 5.38 -29.82 -26.98
CA ASN A 71 4.43 -30.03 -25.90
C ASN A 71 3.67 -28.73 -25.57
N GLY A 72 2.50 -28.89 -24.93
CA GLY A 72 1.87 -27.80 -24.19
C GLY A 72 2.53 -27.57 -22.83
N LEU A 73 1.99 -26.63 -22.05
CA LEU A 73 2.40 -26.42 -20.66
C LEU A 73 1.55 -27.28 -19.72
N SER A 74 2.15 -27.72 -18.61
CA SER A 74 1.43 -28.38 -17.53
C SER A 74 1.06 -27.38 -16.44
N ILE A 75 0.15 -27.74 -15.52
CA ILE A 75 -0.13 -26.94 -14.33
C ILE A 75 0.45 -27.61 -13.10
N LEU A 76 1.35 -26.92 -12.41
CA LEU A 76 1.89 -27.30 -11.11
C LEU A 76 1.49 -26.26 -10.08
N THR A 77 0.72 -26.66 -9.06
CA THR A 77 0.29 -25.76 -7.96
C THR A 77 -0.33 -24.44 -8.44
N SER A 78 -1.25 -24.50 -9.41
CA SER A 78 -1.88 -23.31 -10.04
C SER A 78 -0.88 -22.38 -10.74
N MET A 79 0.18 -22.93 -11.33
CA MET A 79 1.14 -22.20 -12.16
C MET A 79 1.40 -22.99 -13.43
N ALA A 80 1.54 -22.29 -14.56
CA ALA A 80 1.99 -22.92 -15.80
C ALA A 80 3.46 -23.33 -15.66
N SER A 81 3.75 -24.59 -16.00
CA SER A 81 5.04 -25.20 -15.72
C SER A 81 5.57 -26.06 -16.87
N VAL A 82 6.89 -26.08 -16.97
CA VAL A 82 7.67 -27.06 -17.74
C VAL A 82 8.80 -27.56 -16.84
N ASP A 83 9.07 -28.86 -16.89
CA ASP A 83 10.20 -29.49 -16.21
C ASP A 83 11.12 -30.17 -17.23
N THR A 84 12.18 -30.81 -16.73
CA THR A 84 13.16 -31.51 -17.58
C THR A 84 12.65 -32.79 -18.27
N SER A 85 11.40 -33.22 -18.02
CA SER A 85 10.82 -34.39 -18.71
C SER A 85 10.41 -34.09 -20.15
N VAL A 86 10.29 -32.81 -20.51
CA VAL A 86 9.99 -32.33 -21.86
C VAL A 86 11.08 -31.36 -22.34
N SER A 87 11.30 -31.31 -23.65
CA SER A 87 12.31 -30.40 -24.25
C SER A 87 11.92 -28.94 -24.16
N ASP A 88 10.64 -28.66 -24.35
CA ASP A 88 10.04 -27.33 -24.42
C ASP A 88 8.52 -27.45 -24.33
N GLY A 89 7.88 -26.38 -23.87
CA GLY A 89 6.43 -26.23 -23.92
C GLY A 89 6.05 -24.82 -24.34
N ALA A 90 5.08 -24.68 -25.23
CA ALA A 90 4.56 -23.36 -25.62
C ALA A 90 3.07 -23.41 -25.95
N VAL A 91 2.41 -22.28 -25.69
CA VAL A 91 0.98 -22.10 -25.94
C VAL A 91 0.71 -20.78 -26.62
N VAL A 92 -0.32 -20.78 -27.46
CA VAL A 92 -0.86 -19.61 -28.13
C VAL A 92 -2.29 -19.42 -27.65
N ARG A 93 -2.61 -18.18 -27.27
CA ARG A 93 -3.95 -17.79 -26.85
C ARG A 93 -4.87 -17.69 -28.07
N ASP A 94 -6.13 -17.99 -27.89
CA ASP A 94 -7.18 -17.59 -28.81
C ASP A 94 -7.28 -16.06 -28.96
N THR A 95 -8.04 -15.59 -29.96
CA THR A 95 -8.16 -14.15 -30.25
C THR A 95 -8.79 -13.42 -29.07
N VAL A 96 -8.24 -12.26 -28.71
CA VAL A 96 -8.78 -11.43 -27.62
C VAL A 96 -10.06 -10.75 -28.11
N SER A 97 -11.10 -10.73 -27.27
CA SER A 97 -12.33 -9.99 -27.55
C SER A 97 -12.64 -9.03 -26.39
N PRO A 98 -12.74 -7.70 -26.62
CA PRO A 98 -12.48 -7.03 -27.90
C PRO A 98 -11.00 -7.16 -28.33
N ALA A 99 -10.75 -7.03 -29.64
CA ALA A 99 -9.41 -7.17 -30.19
C ALA A 99 -8.49 -6.05 -29.68
N ILE A 100 -7.20 -6.38 -29.49
CA ILE A 100 -6.14 -5.40 -29.26
C ILE A 100 -6.16 -4.41 -30.43
N SER A 101 -6.07 -3.10 -30.18
CA SER A 101 -5.92 -2.13 -31.28
C SER A 101 -4.45 -1.79 -31.45
N ALA A 102 -3.89 -2.02 -32.64
CA ALA A 102 -2.50 -1.69 -32.96
C ALA A 102 -2.19 -0.18 -32.84
N GLY A 103 -3.22 0.68 -32.83
CA GLY A 103 -3.08 2.13 -32.64
C GLY A 103 -3.03 2.59 -31.17
N THR A 104 -3.22 1.68 -30.21
CA THR A 104 -3.18 1.98 -28.77
C THR A 104 -2.00 1.29 -28.11
N VAL A 105 -1.41 1.92 -27.08
CA VAL A 105 -0.36 1.29 -26.29
C VAL A 105 -0.93 0.08 -25.56
N TYR A 106 -0.28 -1.08 -25.69
CA TYR A 106 -0.63 -2.28 -24.94
C TYR A 106 0.60 -2.95 -24.34
N THR A 107 0.40 -3.73 -23.29
CA THR A 107 1.44 -4.56 -22.65
C THR A 107 1.05 -6.03 -22.68
N VAL A 108 2.05 -6.89 -22.82
CA VAL A 108 1.94 -8.33 -22.58
C VAL A 108 2.96 -8.68 -21.51
N GLU A 109 2.51 -9.40 -20.49
CA GLU A 109 3.21 -9.53 -19.21
C GLU A 109 3.15 -10.98 -18.75
N MET A 110 4.26 -11.46 -18.19
CA MET A 110 4.29 -12.75 -17.52
C MET A 110 5.01 -12.65 -16.17
N LEU A 111 4.41 -13.23 -15.14
CA LEU A 111 4.97 -13.29 -13.79
C LEU A 111 5.76 -14.60 -13.63
N ILE A 112 7.08 -14.49 -13.72
CA ILE A 112 8.03 -15.60 -13.62
C ILE A 112 8.26 -15.92 -12.15
N VAL A 113 8.21 -17.21 -11.77
CA VAL A 113 8.39 -17.65 -10.38
C VAL A 113 9.62 -18.57 -10.28
N PRO A 114 10.57 -18.33 -9.37
CA PRO A 114 11.67 -19.25 -9.12
C PRO A 114 11.18 -20.52 -8.44
N TRP A 115 11.79 -21.65 -8.74
CA TRP A 115 11.52 -22.94 -8.10
C TRP A 115 12.65 -23.27 -7.13
N ASN A 116 12.31 -23.57 -5.87
CA ASN A 116 13.31 -23.92 -4.83
C ASN A 116 14.49 -22.93 -4.72
N GLY A 117 14.22 -21.64 -4.91
CA GLY A 117 15.24 -20.59 -4.78
C GLY A 117 16.16 -20.42 -5.99
N ALA A 118 15.79 -20.93 -7.17
CA ALA A 118 16.55 -20.79 -8.42
C ALA A 118 15.64 -20.62 -9.65
N PHE A 119 16.18 -19.99 -10.69
CA PHE A 119 15.62 -20.08 -12.05
C PHE A 119 16.33 -21.19 -12.83
N HIS A 120 15.66 -21.80 -13.80
CA HIS A 120 16.15 -23.05 -14.41
C HIS A 120 16.14 -23.08 -15.94
N GLY A 121 15.98 -21.94 -16.63
CA GLY A 121 16.09 -21.92 -18.08
C GLY A 121 15.48 -20.70 -18.76
N LYS A 122 14.77 -20.93 -19.86
CA LYS A 122 14.30 -19.91 -20.78
C LYS A 122 12.81 -19.62 -20.60
N TYR A 123 12.47 -18.34 -20.73
CA TYR A 123 11.13 -17.79 -20.70
C TYR A 123 10.90 -17.03 -22.00
N ARG A 124 9.80 -17.31 -22.68
CA ARG A 124 9.51 -16.83 -24.03
C ARG A 124 8.15 -16.15 -24.07
N MET A 125 8.07 -14.99 -24.72
CA MET A 125 6.80 -14.36 -25.09
C MET A 125 6.70 -14.21 -26.60
N TYR A 126 5.50 -14.48 -27.09
CA TYR A 126 5.14 -14.35 -28.51
C TYR A 126 4.06 -13.28 -28.62
N LEU A 127 4.27 -12.30 -29.49
CA LEU A 127 3.34 -11.21 -29.72
C LEU A 127 3.18 -10.96 -31.22
N ARG A 128 2.10 -10.28 -31.61
CA ARG A 128 1.83 -9.86 -32.99
C ARG A 128 1.87 -10.97 -34.04
N MET A 129 1.57 -12.20 -33.66
CA MET A 129 1.47 -13.29 -34.61
C MET A 129 0.17 -13.19 -35.40
N ASP A 130 0.15 -13.76 -36.60
CA ASP A 130 -1.07 -13.82 -37.43
C ASP A 130 -2.26 -14.41 -36.66
N ASP A 131 -3.43 -13.77 -36.80
CA ASP A 131 -4.62 -14.12 -36.03
C ASP A 131 -5.29 -15.43 -36.50
N THR A 132 -4.97 -15.89 -37.71
CA THR A 132 -5.55 -17.09 -38.34
C THR A 132 -4.59 -18.27 -38.34
N THR A 133 -3.30 -18.03 -38.60
CA THR A 133 -2.24 -19.03 -38.67
C THR A 133 -1.05 -18.55 -37.82
N PRO A 134 -1.18 -18.55 -36.48
CA PRO A 134 -0.15 -18.01 -35.62
C PRO A 134 1.15 -18.78 -35.80
N LEU A 135 2.21 -18.09 -36.23
CA LEU A 135 3.56 -18.62 -36.36
C LEU A 135 4.56 -17.47 -36.25
N TYR A 136 5.23 -17.37 -35.10
CA TYR A 136 6.13 -16.25 -34.82
C TYR A 136 7.32 -16.14 -35.78
N THR A 137 7.72 -17.23 -36.44
CA THR A 137 8.83 -17.23 -37.42
C THR A 137 8.43 -16.74 -38.80
N THR A 138 7.14 -16.56 -39.08
CA THR A 138 6.66 -15.93 -40.31
C THR A 138 6.44 -14.45 -40.07
N ASP A 139 5.55 -14.12 -39.14
CA ASP A 139 5.26 -12.74 -38.73
C ASP A 139 5.03 -12.73 -37.22
N GLY A 140 5.77 -11.90 -36.48
CA GLY A 140 5.57 -11.72 -35.06
C GLY A 140 6.79 -11.20 -34.31
N LEU A 141 6.60 -10.90 -33.04
CA LEU A 141 7.64 -10.54 -32.09
C LEU A 141 7.90 -11.71 -31.15
N PHE A 142 9.17 -11.97 -30.90
CA PHE A 142 9.65 -13.05 -30.05
C PHE A 142 10.65 -12.51 -29.03
N VAL A 143 10.28 -12.51 -27.76
CA VAL A 143 11.18 -12.15 -26.66
C VAL A 143 11.61 -13.43 -25.97
N GLU A 144 12.91 -13.69 -25.91
CA GLU A 144 13.50 -14.80 -25.16
C GLU A 144 14.41 -14.27 -24.05
N LEU A 145 14.14 -14.70 -22.82
CA LEU A 145 14.93 -14.41 -21.64
C LEU A 145 15.45 -15.71 -21.04
N THR A 146 16.76 -15.80 -20.82
CA THR A 146 17.41 -16.93 -20.14
C THR A 146 17.78 -16.52 -18.73
N MET A 147 17.31 -17.28 -17.73
CA MET A 147 17.62 -17.09 -16.32
C MET A 147 17.93 -18.44 -15.66
N THR A 148 19.07 -18.53 -15.00
CA THR A 148 19.58 -19.78 -14.39
C THR A 148 20.23 -19.53 -13.03
N GLY A 149 20.10 -20.47 -12.11
CA GLY A 149 20.71 -20.44 -10.79
C GLY A 149 20.02 -19.49 -9.79
N THR A 150 20.69 -19.28 -8.65
CA THR A 150 20.14 -18.54 -7.49
C THR A 150 20.37 -17.04 -7.56
N GLY A 151 21.38 -16.60 -8.33
CA GLY A 151 21.81 -15.21 -8.37
C GLY A 151 20.89 -14.28 -9.16
N GLY A 152 19.95 -14.80 -9.94
CA GLY A 152 19.02 -13.99 -10.73
C GLY A 152 19.64 -13.29 -11.95
N GLY A 153 20.77 -13.81 -12.46
CA GLY A 153 21.37 -13.32 -13.69
C GLY A 153 20.49 -13.60 -14.90
N TYR A 154 20.43 -12.65 -15.84
CA TYR A 154 19.61 -12.75 -17.03
C TYR A 154 20.31 -12.25 -18.30
N THR A 155 19.99 -12.89 -19.42
CA THR A 155 20.39 -12.48 -20.78
C THR A 155 19.25 -12.79 -21.73
N GLY A 156 19.14 -12.10 -22.86
CA GLY A 156 18.05 -12.36 -23.80
C GLY A 156 18.10 -11.53 -25.07
N ASN A 157 17.14 -11.78 -25.95
CA ASN A 157 16.98 -11.06 -27.21
C ASN A 157 15.50 -10.79 -27.51
N LEU A 158 15.23 -9.68 -28.18
CA LEU A 158 14.03 -9.48 -28.98
C LEU A 158 14.33 -9.88 -30.42
N THR A 159 13.46 -10.68 -31.04
CA THR A 159 13.51 -10.97 -32.47
C THR A 159 12.19 -10.55 -33.12
N SER A 160 12.27 -9.64 -34.10
CA SER A 160 11.15 -9.28 -34.98
C SER A 160 11.22 -10.15 -36.22
N TYR A 161 10.12 -10.82 -36.56
CA TYR A 161 9.94 -11.52 -37.82
C TYR A 161 8.93 -10.77 -38.69
N LEU A 162 9.29 -10.57 -39.96
CA LEU A 162 8.38 -10.11 -41.00
C LEU A 162 8.66 -10.91 -42.29
N SER A 163 7.64 -11.61 -42.79
CA SER A 163 7.74 -12.47 -43.98
C SER A 163 8.93 -13.44 -43.90
N SER A 164 9.11 -14.06 -42.74
CA SER A 164 10.22 -14.97 -42.39
C SER A 164 11.63 -14.37 -42.39
N SER A 165 11.76 -13.05 -42.47
CA SER A 165 13.02 -12.35 -42.23
C SER A 165 13.13 -11.96 -40.77
N ALA A 166 14.26 -12.24 -40.13
CA ALA A 166 14.47 -12.00 -38.70
C ALA A 166 15.39 -10.80 -38.46
N THR A 167 14.96 -9.88 -37.61
CA THR A 167 15.76 -8.79 -37.06
C THR A 167 15.95 -9.04 -35.57
N VAL A 168 17.19 -9.24 -35.13
CA VAL A 168 17.51 -9.55 -33.72
C VAL A 168 18.07 -8.30 -33.04
N THR A 169 17.55 -7.99 -31.86
CA THR A 169 18.05 -6.95 -30.98
C THR A 169 18.35 -7.55 -29.61
N ALA A 170 19.57 -7.38 -29.14
CA ALA A 170 19.97 -7.87 -27.82
C ALA A 170 19.27 -7.09 -26.71
N LEU A 171 18.81 -7.79 -25.68
CA LEU A 171 18.39 -7.17 -24.43
C LEU A 171 19.63 -6.86 -23.60
N THR A 172 19.58 -5.79 -22.82
CA THR A 172 20.60 -5.50 -21.80
C THR A 172 20.65 -6.66 -20.80
N SER A 173 21.80 -7.30 -20.64
CA SER A 173 22.01 -8.35 -19.64
C SER A 173 22.23 -7.75 -18.25
N GLY A 174 21.84 -8.46 -17.20
CA GLY A 174 22.04 -7.99 -15.84
C GLY A 174 21.72 -9.03 -14.78
N THR A 175 21.44 -8.55 -13.57
CA THR A 175 21.05 -9.36 -12.42
C THR A 175 19.90 -8.66 -11.71
N ILE A 176 18.85 -9.39 -11.36
CA ILE A 176 17.74 -8.83 -10.57
C ILE A 176 18.15 -8.63 -9.11
N THR A 177 17.61 -7.60 -8.46
CA THR A 177 17.82 -7.36 -7.03
C THR A 177 17.20 -8.48 -6.21
N GLY A 178 17.97 -9.05 -5.26
CA GLY A 178 17.55 -10.16 -4.40
C GLY A 178 17.67 -11.56 -5.00
N GLY A 179 17.95 -11.67 -6.31
CA GLY A 179 18.11 -12.97 -6.95
C GLY A 179 16.81 -13.79 -6.99
N ALA A 180 16.91 -15.12 -6.96
CA ALA A 180 15.80 -16.04 -7.16
C ALA A 180 14.94 -16.29 -5.89
N THR A 181 14.69 -15.24 -5.11
CA THR A 181 13.90 -15.28 -3.86
C THR A 181 12.46 -14.85 -4.05
N ARG A 182 12.11 -14.30 -5.21
CA ARG A 182 10.78 -13.73 -5.49
C ARG A 182 10.34 -13.93 -6.94
N ALA A 183 9.03 -13.84 -7.14
CA ALA A 183 8.47 -13.72 -8.48
C ALA A 183 8.81 -12.36 -9.11
N ILE A 184 8.96 -12.32 -10.43
CA ILE A 184 9.33 -11.11 -11.19
C ILE A 184 8.49 -10.95 -12.44
N TRP A 185 8.18 -9.70 -12.77
CA TRP A 185 7.46 -9.38 -14.00
C TRP A 185 8.42 -9.22 -15.17
N LEU A 186 8.14 -9.95 -16.26
CA LEU A 186 8.70 -9.69 -17.58
C LEU A 186 7.59 -9.06 -18.42
N ILE A 187 7.83 -7.84 -18.92
CA ILE A 187 6.81 -7.02 -19.59
C ILE A 187 7.33 -6.55 -20.95
N VAL A 188 6.52 -6.73 -21.99
CA VAL A 188 6.71 -6.11 -23.30
C VAL A 188 5.65 -5.05 -23.49
N GLN A 189 6.08 -3.80 -23.63
CA GLN A 189 5.22 -2.69 -24.03
C GLN A 189 5.36 -2.44 -25.53
N VAL A 190 4.23 -2.27 -26.21
CA VAL A 190 4.17 -1.97 -27.62
C VAL A 190 3.41 -0.66 -27.85
N THR A 191 4.05 0.29 -28.54
CA THR A 191 3.51 1.61 -28.87
C THR A 191 3.69 1.89 -30.36
N GLY A 192 2.63 1.72 -31.16
CA GLY A 192 2.79 1.67 -32.61
C GLY A 192 3.80 0.56 -32.95
N ASP A 193 4.84 0.85 -33.72
CA ASP A 193 5.90 -0.12 -34.04
C ASP A 193 7.15 0.01 -33.16
N ASN A 194 7.02 0.60 -31.97
CA ASN A 194 8.11 0.64 -30.99
C ASN A 194 7.86 -0.35 -29.85
N VAL A 195 8.90 -1.06 -29.46
CA VAL A 195 8.89 -2.03 -28.36
C VAL A 195 9.82 -1.58 -27.24
N VAL A 196 9.35 -1.70 -26.00
CA VAL A 196 10.13 -1.53 -24.78
C VAL A 196 9.99 -2.81 -23.96
N VAL A 197 11.08 -3.32 -23.37
CA VAL A 197 11.04 -4.52 -22.52
C VAL A 197 11.54 -4.17 -21.13
N TYR A 198 10.74 -4.54 -20.13
CA TYR A 198 11.07 -4.39 -18.71
C TYR A 198 11.20 -5.77 -18.05
N LEU A 199 12.17 -5.90 -17.14
CA LEU A 199 12.30 -7.03 -16.24
C LEU A 199 12.43 -6.52 -14.82
N ASP A 200 11.49 -6.92 -13.95
CA ASP A 200 11.47 -6.53 -12.54
C ASP A 200 11.58 -5.00 -12.35
N GLY A 201 10.87 -4.29 -13.23
CA GLY A 201 10.86 -2.83 -13.31
C GLY A 201 12.07 -2.16 -13.97
N THR A 202 13.14 -2.89 -14.23
CA THR A 202 14.30 -2.37 -14.96
C THR A 202 14.04 -2.41 -16.45
N GLU A 203 14.27 -1.29 -17.15
CA GLU A 203 14.23 -1.25 -18.62
C GLU A 203 15.43 -2.01 -19.19
N ILE A 204 15.18 -3.14 -19.86
CA ILE A 204 16.21 -4.00 -20.47
C ILE A 204 16.22 -3.90 -21.99
N LEU A 205 15.26 -3.18 -22.58
CA LEU A 205 15.29 -2.72 -23.96
C LEU A 205 14.58 -1.36 -24.02
N THR A 206 15.30 -0.33 -24.46
CA THR A 206 14.75 0.99 -24.72
C THR A 206 13.84 0.98 -25.94
N SER A 207 13.00 2.01 -26.09
CA SER A 207 12.08 2.16 -27.24
C SER A 207 12.77 1.91 -28.59
N THR A 208 12.56 0.71 -29.13
CA THR A 208 13.22 0.20 -30.33
C THR A 208 12.17 -0.03 -31.41
N ALA A 209 12.41 0.53 -32.59
CA ALA A 209 11.54 0.31 -33.75
C ALA A 209 11.66 -1.16 -34.22
N VAL A 210 10.52 -1.80 -34.45
CA VAL A 210 10.40 -3.15 -35.02
C VAL A 210 9.65 -3.09 -36.35
N ASP A 211 9.63 -4.19 -37.07
CA ASP A 211 8.86 -4.29 -38.32
C ASP A 211 7.35 -4.19 -38.03
N ALA A 212 6.58 -3.67 -38.98
CA ALA A 212 5.13 -3.49 -38.82
C ALA A 212 4.38 -4.81 -39.11
N GLN A 213 4.03 -5.57 -38.08
CA GLN A 213 3.16 -6.74 -38.20
C GLN A 213 1.68 -6.37 -38.01
N SER A 214 0.79 -7.05 -38.74
CA SER A 214 -0.67 -6.84 -38.65
C SER A 214 -1.39 -7.76 -37.67
N GLY A 215 -0.76 -8.88 -37.29
CA GLY A 215 -1.33 -9.85 -36.36
C GLY A 215 -1.33 -9.35 -34.91
N LEU A 216 -2.21 -9.90 -34.07
CA LEU A 216 -2.38 -9.51 -32.67
C LEU A 216 -2.40 -10.72 -31.73
N ARG A 217 -2.22 -11.92 -32.26
CA ARG A 217 -2.19 -13.14 -31.47
C ARG A 217 -0.96 -13.15 -30.55
N VAL A 218 -1.16 -13.61 -29.32
CA VAL A 218 -0.12 -13.67 -28.29
C VAL A 218 0.02 -15.09 -27.74
N GLY A 219 1.15 -15.36 -27.10
CA GLY A 219 1.43 -16.62 -26.44
C GLY A 219 2.66 -16.54 -25.56
N PHE A 220 2.99 -17.64 -24.90
CA PHE A 220 4.24 -17.78 -24.17
C PHE A 220 4.74 -19.21 -24.18
N GLY A 221 6.02 -19.39 -23.84
CA GLY A 221 6.67 -20.69 -23.80
C GLY A 221 7.77 -20.76 -22.76
N LEU A 222 8.09 -21.99 -22.35
CA LEU A 222 9.06 -22.32 -21.31
C LEU A 222 9.98 -23.44 -21.80
N GLU A 223 11.24 -23.37 -21.41
CA GLU A 223 12.23 -24.42 -21.65
C GLU A 223 13.13 -24.53 -20.41
N THR A 224 13.10 -25.68 -19.74
CA THR A 224 13.97 -25.95 -18.59
C THR A 224 15.30 -26.51 -19.09
N THR A 225 16.39 -25.81 -18.79
CA THR A 225 17.73 -26.16 -19.25
C THR A 225 18.59 -26.81 -18.16
N GLU A 226 18.15 -26.80 -16.91
CA GLU A 226 18.87 -27.36 -15.77
C GLU A 226 18.23 -28.65 -15.25
N ALA A 227 19.04 -29.69 -15.01
CA ALA A 227 18.59 -30.99 -14.53
C ALA A 227 17.84 -30.88 -13.18
N GLY A 228 16.63 -31.44 -13.11
CA GLY A 228 15.78 -31.40 -11.91
C GLY A 228 15.14 -30.03 -11.63
N GLY A 229 15.32 -29.06 -12.52
CA GLY A 229 14.67 -27.76 -12.46
C GLY A 229 13.23 -27.79 -12.97
N VAL A 230 12.51 -26.72 -12.65
CA VAL A 230 11.15 -26.44 -13.16
C VAL A 230 11.08 -24.95 -13.49
N ASN A 231 10.57 -24.59 -14.66
CA ASN A 231 10.24 -23.20 -14.99
C ASN A 231 8.77 -22.96 -14.67
N LEU A 232 8.47 -21.86 -13.99
CA LEU A 232 7.11 -21.54 -13.53
C LEU A 232 6.67 -20.14 -13.94
N VAL A 233 5.39 -20.04 -14.30
CA VAL A 233 4.70 -18.78 -14.56
C VAL A 233 3.39 -18.79 -13.80
N ASN A 234 3.18 -17.78 -12.95
CA ASN A 234 1.97 -17.69 -12.14
C ASN A 234 0.87 -16.87 -12.79
N VAL A 235 1.21 -15.84 -13.57
CA VAL A 235 0.24 -15.00 -14.27
C VAL A 235 0.72 -14.69 -15.68
N PHE A 236 -0.19 -14.73 -16.65
CA PHE A 236 0.00 -14.11 -17.96
C PHE A 236 -1.08 -13.05 -18.18
N ARG A 237 -0.70 -11.86 -18.65
CA ARG A 237 -1.60 -10.70 -18.72
C ARG A 237 -1.41 -9.91 -20.00
N ILE A 238 -2.51 -9.34 -20.51
CA ILE A 238 -2.55 -8.39 -21.60
C ILE A 238 -3.29 -7.14 -21.10
N GLN A 239 -2.71 -5.95 -21.24
CA GLN A 239 -3.36 -4.69 -20.84
C GLN A 239 -3.41 -3.72 -22.03
N TYR A 240 -4.54 -3.06 -22.30
CA TYR A 240 -4.72 -2.29 -23.54
C TYR A 240 -5.56 -1.01 -23.42
N THR A 241 -6.08 -0.65 -22.24
CA THR A 241 -6.57 0.72 -21.96
C THR A 241 -6.40 1.08 -20.48
N SER A 242 -6.35 2.38 -20.20
CA SER A 242 -6.16 2.92 -18.87
C SER A 242 -7.44 2.97 -18.08
N SER A 243 -7.50 2.18 -17.02
CA SER A 243 -8.41 2.42 -15.91
C SER A 243 -7.72 1.97 -14.62
N GLY A 244 -6.54 2.53 -14.31
CA GLY A 244 -6.13 2.58 -12.91
C GLY A 244 -6.78 3.81 -12.27
N THR A 245 -7.56 3.79 -11.19
CA THR A 245 -7.75 2.98 -9.97
C THR A 245 -6.81 3.21 -8.80
N LEU A 246 -5.62 3.80 -8.97
CA LEU A 246 -4.79 4.28 -7.85
C LEU A 246 -4.19 5.65 -8.15
N VAL A 247 -4.26 6.54 -7.16
CA VAL A 247 -3.60 7.86 -7.18
C VAL A 247 -2.70 7.96 -5.95
N ALA A 248 -1.52 8.53 -6.13
CA ALA A 248 -0.52 8.71 -5.09
C ALA A 248 0.09 10.12 -5.14
N SER A 249 0.75 10.51 -4.06
CA SER A 249 1.60 11.71 -4.02
C SER A 249 2.96 11.37 -3.46
N ALA A 250 4.00 11.91 -4.08
CA ALA A 250 5.40 11.76 -3.67
C ALA A 250 6.24 12.84 -4.36
N GLY A 251 7.29 13.32 -3.70
CA GLY A 251 8.21 14.33 -4.25
C GLY A 251 7.56 15.67 -4.59
N GLY A 252 6.38 15.95 -4.03
CA GLY A 252 5.56 17.10 -4.36
C GLY A 252 4.78 16.97 -5.68
N SER A 253 4.84 15.81 -6.32
CA SER A 253 4.08 15.51 -7.54
C SER A 253 2.92 14.55 -7.26
N ILE A 254 1.91 14.61 -8.14
CA ILE A 254 0.80 13.66 -8.14
C ILE A 254 1.03 12.60 -9.20
N TRP A 255 0.78 11.36 -8.82
CA TRP A 255 0.99 10.17 -9.64
C TRP A 255 -0.32 9.44 -9.82
N LYS A 256 -0.58 8.96 -11.04
CA LYS A 256 -1.73 8.12 -11.34
C LYS A 256 -1.27 6.76 -11.83
N GLU A 257 -2.12 5.76 -11.66
CA GLU A 257 -1.96 4.46 -12.29
C GLU A 257 -2.63 4.49 -13.68
N PRO A 258 -1.92 4.74 -14.79
CA PRO A 258 -2.56 4.62 -16.09
C PRO A 258 -2.85 3.16 -16.44
N ARG A 259 -2.10 2.20 -15.91
CA ARG A 259 -2.19 0.78 -16.22
C ARG A 259 -1.80 -0.01 -14.97
N TYR A 260 -2.35 -1.20 -14.79
CA TYR A 260 -2.12 -1.97 -13.58
C TYR A 260 -0.63 -2.20 -13.32
N GLY A 261 -0.17 -1.85 -12.12
CA GLY A 261 1.22 -2.01 -11.71
C GLY A 261 2.18 -0.96 -12.28
N ARG A 262 1.67 0.10 -12.92
CA ARG A 262 2.47 1.24 -13.41
C ARG A 262 1.98 2.54 -12.82
N MET A 263 2.90 3.42 -12.44
CA MET A 263 2.60 4.79 -12.00
C MET A 263 3.20 5.79 -12.99
N THR A 264 2.50 6.88 -13.24
CA THR A 264 2.97 7.96 -14.10
C THR A 264 2.66 9.29 -13.45
N GLU A 265 3.66 10.16 -13.42
CA GLU A 265 3.54 11.52 -12.92
C GLU A 265 2.57 12.32 -13.79
N THR A 266 1.68 13.07 -13.16
CA THR A 266 0.84 14.04 -13.84
C THR A 266 1.59 15.37 -13.95
N SER A 267 1.76 15.88 -15.17
CA SER A 267 2.37 17.19 -15.37
C SER A 267 1.49 18.31 -14.80
N SER A 268 2.03 19.11 -13.89
CA SER A 268 1.34 20.21 -13.21
C SER A 268 2.34 21.29 -12.80
N SER A 269 1.92 22.56 -12.76
CA SER A 269 2.70 23.63 -12.12
C SER A 269 2.44 23.72 -10.61
N LEU A 270 1.30 23.21 -10.15
CA LEU A 270 0.97 23.05 -8.74
C LEU A 270 1.75 21.88 -8.16
N THR A 271 2.18 22.02 -6.91
CA THR A 271 2.87 20.97 -6.15
C THR A 271 1.98 20.46 -5.01
N LEU A 272 2.31 19.31 -4.44
CA LEU A 272 1.74 18.82 -3.18
C LEU A 272 2.78 18.96 -2.07
N ARG A 273 2.34 19.13 -0.83
CA ARG A 273 3.26 19.12 0.30
C ARG A 273 3.88 17.72 0.45
N ASP A 274 5.20 17.67 0.64
CA ASP A 274 6.01 16.46 0.50
C ASP A 274 6.77 16.07 1.77
N ASP A 275 6.50 16.70 2.92
CA ASP A 275 7.09 16.44 4.24
C ASP A 275 6.10 15.78 5.21
N VAL A 276 4.79 15.89 4.99
CA VAL A 276 3.72 15.35 5.85
C VAL A 276 2.78 14.39 5.12
N SER A 277 2.04 13.57 5.86
CA SER A 277 0.95 12.77 5.28
C SER A 277 -0.21 13.69 4.91
N LEU A 278 -0.91 13.40 3.80
CA LEU A 278 -2.02 14.20 3.32
C LEU A 278 -3.33 13.41 3.40
N GLY A 279 -4.38 14.04 3.93
CA GLY A 279 -5.72 13.50 3.89
C GLY A 279 -6.31 13.59 2.47
N THR A 280 -7.05 12.57 2.05
CA THR A 280 -7.77 12.61 0.77
C THR A 280 -9.15 11.99 0.87
N THR A 281 -10.08 12.46 0.03
CA THR A 281 -11.41 11.85 -0.12
C THR A 281 -11.90 11.99 -1.55
N GLN A 282 -12.91 11.21 -1.92
CA GLN A 282 -13.44 11.19 -3.28
C GLN A 282 -14.87 11.72 -3.31
N SER A 283 -15.16 12.55 -4.31
CA SER A 283 -16.52 12.92 -4.67
C SER A 283 -16.60 13.26 -6.15
N GLY A 284 -17.73 12.96 -6.81
CA GLY A 284 -17.93 13.29 -8.23
C GLY A 284 -16.85 12.79 -9.19
N GLN A 285 -16.25 11.60 -8.95
CA GLN A 285 -15.10 11.04 -9.70
C GLN A 285 -13.82 11.90 -9.67
N LYS A 286 -13.69 12.78 -8.67
CA LYS A 286 -12.50 13.59 -8.40
C LYS A 286 -11.93 13.25 -7.04
N LEU A 287 -10.63 13.47 -6.89
CA LEU A 287 -9.92 13.33 -5.64
C LEU A 287 -9.74 14.71 -5.01
N TYR A 288 -10.24 14.88 -3.79
CA TYR A 288 -10.06 16.07 -2.98
C TYR A 288 -8.92 15.81 -2.01
N ILE A 289 -7.96 16.73 -1.95
CA ILE A 289 -6.71 16.59 -1.21
C ILE A 289 -6.62 17.72 -0.19
N ALA A 290 -6.51 17.35 1.08
CA ALA A 290 -6.27 18.26 2.20
C ALA A 290 -4.80 18.72 2.21
N ASP A 291 -4.38 19.43 1.17
CA ASP A 291 -3.07 20.04 1.14
C ASP A 291 -3.06 21.29 2.02
N TYR A 292 -2.09 21.35 2.94
CA TYR A 292 -2.03 22.36 4.00
C TYR A 292 -0.57 22.68 4.31
N GLY A 293 -0.30 23.87 4.87
CA GLY A 293 1.05 24.32 5.13
C GLY A 293 1.09 25.38 6.21
N ASP A 294 2.30 25.65 6.69
CA ASP A 294 2.55 26.74 7.63
C ASP A 294 2.18 28.09 7.00
N LEU A 295 1.75 29.04 7.83
CA LEU A 295 1.44 30.40 7.39
C LEU A 295 2.68 31.06 6.77
N ARG A 296 2.54 31.54 5.52
CA ARG A 296 3.56 32.37 4.86
C ARG A 296 3.54 33.81 5.39
N ALA A 297 2.34 34.32 5.63
CA ALA A 297 2.11 35.67 6.14
C ALA A 297 0.77 35.75 6.87
N THR A 298 0.68 36.58 7.89
CA THR A 298 -0.59 36.89 8.58
C THR A 298 -0.49 38.23 9.29
N ALA A 299 -1.51 39.08 9.13
CA ALA A 299 -1.62 40.34 9.86
C ALA A 299 -3.05 40.88 9.85
N THR A 300 -3.33 41.83 10.75
CA THR A 300 -4.65 42.49 10.90
C THR A 300 -4.73 43.84 10.20
N ASP A 301 -3.65 44.28 9.55
CA ASP A 301 -3.44 45.61 8.97
C ASP A 301 -3.41 45.61 7.42
N GLY A 302 -3.99 44.59 6.80
CA GLY A 302 -4.05 44.46 5.34
C GLY A 302 -4.81 45.62 4.71
N THR A 303 -4.21 46.23 3.69
CA THR A 303 -4.79 47.30 2.88
C THR A 303 -5.03 46.78 1.47
N ILE A 304 -6.27 46.90 1.00
CA ILE A 304 -6.73 46.38 -0.27
C ILE A 304 -7.04 47.54 -1.22
N SER A 305 -6.46 47.50 -2.42
CA SER A 305 -6.77 48.40 -3.53
C SER A 305 -6.97 47.63 -4.82
N GLY A 306 -8.22 47.40 -5.20
CA GLY A 306 -8.58 46.61 -6.37
C GLY A 306 -8.19 45.15 -6.17
N THR A 307 -7.13 44.71 -6.84
CA THR A 307 -6.54 43.37 -6.73
C THR A 307 -5.33 43.33 -5.81
N ASP A 308 -4.80 44.48 -5.41
CA ASP A 308 -3.54 44.52 -4.66
C ASP A 308 -3.81 44.45 -3.16
N LEU A 309 -3.09 43.55 -2.48
CA LEU A 309 -2.97 43.51 -1.02
C LEU A 309 -1.57 44.01 -0.64
N ASP A 310 -1.55 44.96 0.29
CA ASP A 310 -0.36 45.42 1.00
C ASP A 310 -0.58 45.35 2.52
N SER A 311 0.48 45.44 3.30
CA SER A 311 0.45 45.44 4.75
C SER A 311 1.69 46.18 5.28
N PRO A 312 1.51 47.18 6.16
CA PRO A 312 2.63 47.82 6.86
C PRO A 312 3.53 46.84 7.63
N THR A 313 3.01 45.66 7.99
CA THR A 313 3.79 44.60 8.64
C THR A 313 4.88 44.02 7.74
N TYR A 314 4.71 44.04 6.41
CA TYR A 314 5.62 43.41 5.45
C TYR A 314 6.17 44.44 4.45
N SER A 315 7.48 44.69 4.49
CA SER A 315 8.15 45.63 3.58
C SER A 315 8.60 45.04 2.25
N ASP A 316 8.72 43.71 2.15
CA ASP A 316 9.09 42.98 0.94
C ASP A 316 8.45 41.59 0.90
N TRP A 317 7.37 41.44 0.13
CA TRP A 317 6.63 40.18 0.01
C TRP A 317 7.40 39.07 -0.70
N THR A 318 8.41 39.40 -1.51
CA THR A 318 9.19 38.39 -2.26
C THR A 318 10.05 37.52 -1.35
N THR A 319 10.28 37.96 -0.11
CA THR A 319 11.09 37.25 0.88
C THR A 319 10.31 36.20 1.69
N LEU A 320 8.98 36.16 1.55
CA LEU A 320 8.09 35.34 2.37
C LEU A 320 7.88 33.91 1.84
N GLY A 321 8.52 33.56 0.72
CA GLY A 321 8.41 32.22 0.13
C GLY A 321 7.00 31.87 -0.36
N ILE A 322 6.22 32.87 -0.78
CA ILE A 322 4.86 32.69 -1.30
C ILE A 322 4.93 32.02 -2.68
N LEU A 323 4.22 30.90 -2.82
CA LEU A 323 4.10 30.11 -4.05
C LEU A 323 2.77 30.46 -4.73
N THR A 324 2.79 31.20 -5.84
CA THR A 324 1.55 31.69 -6.49
C THR A 324 0.63 30.58 -7.01
N ASP A 325 1.20 29.40 -7.29
CA ASP A 325 0.43 28.24 -7.75
C ASP A 325 -0.17 27.42 -6.60
N ASP A 326 0.39 27.48 -5.39
CA ASP A 326 -0.02 26.63 -4.26
C ASP A 326 -0.66 27.38 -3.10
N ASP A 327 -0.30 28.65 -2.91
CA ASP A 327 -0.75 29.49 -1.81
C ASP A 327 -1.92 30.38 -2.22
N VAL A 328 -2.83 30.60 -1.28
CA VAL A 328 -3.98 31.50 -1.42
C VAL A 328 -3.97 32.55 -0.32
N CYS A 329 -4.61 33.69 -0.60
CA CYS A 329 -4.83 34.74 0.38
C CYS A 329 -6.25 34.63 0.94
N VAL A 330 -6.38 34.41 2.24
CA VAL A 330 -7.67 34.40 2.93
C VAL A 330 -7.87 35.74 3.62
N LEU A 331 -8.95 36.44 3.25
CA LEU A 331 -9.35 37.73 3.81
C LEU A 331 -10.50 37.56 4.80
N SER A 332 -10.38 38.20 5.95
CA SER A 332 -11.36 38.22 7.04
C SER A 332 -11.35 39.59 7.73
N GLY A 333 -12.27 39.84 8.67
CA GLY A 333 -12.30 41.11 9.41
C GLY A 333 -12.33 42.35 8.48
N VAL A 334 -13.08 42.24 7.38
CA VAL A 334 -13.03 43.20 6.28
C VAL A 334 -13.74 44.52 6.61
N GLY A 335 -13.24 45.63 6.06
CA GLY A 335 -13.84 46.95 6.13
C GLY A 335 -13.85 47.64 4.77
N GLY A 336 -14.69 48.68 4.61
CA GLY A 336 -14.86 49.37 3.32
C GLY A 336 -15.73 48.57 2.36
N SER A 337 -15.32 48.47 1.09
CA SER A 337 -15.98 47.63 0.08
C SER A 337 -15.27 46.29 -0.14
N THR A 338 -14.31 45.94 0.72
CA THR A 338 -13.59 44.67 0.68
C THR A 338 -14.52 43.51 1.05
N THR A 339 -14.49 42.44 0.26
CA THR A 339 -15.27 41.22 0.48
C THR A 339 -14.37 40.13 1.09
N ALA A 340 -14.82 39.55 2.22
CA ALA A 340 -14.12 38.42 2.84
C ALA A 340 -14.19 37.18 1.94
N GLY A 341 -13.16 36.35 1.97
CA GLY A 341 -13.09 35.17 1.11
C GLY A 341 -11.66 34.69 0.87
N THR A 342 -11.53 33.65 0.06
CA THR A 342 -10.25 33.07 -0.34
C THR A 342 -9.95 33.45 -1.78
N TYR A 343 -8.79 34.05 -2.01
CA TYR A 343 -8.38 34.61 -3.30
C TYR A 343 -7.09 33.96 -3.78
N LYS A 344 -7.07 33.53 -5.04
CA LYS A 344 -5.82 33.07 -5.68
C LYS A 344 -4.84 34.23 -5.81
N ILE A 345 -3.56 33.96 -5.65
CA ILE A 345 -2.48 34.94 -5.85
C ILE A 345 -2.02 34.86 -7.31
N SER A 346 -2.03 35.99 -8.02
CA SER A 346 -1.58 36.08 -9.41
C SER A 346 -0.10 36.40 -9.52
N SER A 347 0.43 37.23 -8.64
CA SER A 347 1.84 37.61 -8.62
C SER A 347 2.25 38.17 -7.26
N VAL A 348 3.55 38.12 -6.99
CA VAL A 348 4.18 38.66 -5.78
C VAL A 348 5.24 39.67 -6.21
N ALA A 349 5.18 40.87 -5.67
CA ALA A 349 6.17 41.93 -5.86
C ALA A 349 6.63 42.46 -4.50
N SER A 350 7.72 43.23 -4.45
CA SER A 350 8.24 43.71 -3.17
C SER A 350 7.25 44.60 -2.41
N GLY A 351 6.46 45.40 -3.13
CA GLY A 351 5.48 46.29 -2.52
C GLY A 351 4.16 45.60 -2.15
N THR A 352 3.61 44.80 -3.06
CA THR A 352 2.27 44.21 -2.89
C THR A 352 2.24 42.80 -3.45
N ILE A 353 1.24 42.03 -3.03
CA ILE A 353 0.78 40.87 -3.80
C ILE A 353 -0.43 41.28 -4.64
N THR A 354 -0.54 40.71 -5.84
CA THR A 354 -1.71 40.90 -6.70
C THR A 354 -2.56 39.64 -6.67
N LEU A 355 -3.82 39.78 -6.29
CA LEU A 355 -4.84 38.73 -6.28
C LEU A 355 -5.43 38.55 -7.68
N ALA A 356 -5.87 37.33 -8.00
CA ALA A 356 -6.41 36.97 -9.31
C ALA A 356 -7.80 37.59 -9.59
N SER A 357 -8.53 37.95 -8.55
CA SER A 357 -9.80 38.67 -8.63
C SER A 357 -9.81 39.81 -7.59
N SER A 358 -10.60 40.86 -7.86
CA SER A 358 -10.65 42.04 -6.99
C SER A 358 -11.57 41.81 -5.79
N PRO A 359 -11.05 41.76 -4.56
CA PRO A 359 -11.88 41.78 -3.34
C PRO A 359 -12.58 43.11 -3.08
N GLY A 360 -12.17 44.22 -3.71
CA GLY A 360 -12.74 45.56 -3.51
C GLY A 360 -11.67 46.58 -3.08
N ASN A 361 -12.05 47.56 -2.26
CA ASN A 361 -11.13 48.56 -1.70
C ASN A 361 -11.44 48.74 -0.21
N GLY A 362 -10.41 48.69 0.65
CA GLY A 362 -10.60 48.83 2.08
C GLY A 362 -9.51 48.14 2.90
N THR A 363 -9.89 47.62 4.06
CA THR A 363 -8.96 46.96 4.99
C THR A 363 -9.38 45.52 5.24
N ALA A 364 -8.44 44.64 5.59
CA ALA A 364 -8.72 43.26 5.96
C ALA A 364 -7.67 42.71 6.93
N THR A 365 -8.08 41.75 7.76
CA THR A 365 -7.16 40.77 8.31
C THR A 365 -6.92 39.71 7.25
N PHE A 366 -5.65 39.38 6.99
CA PHE A 366 -5.30 38.40 5.97
C PHE A 366 -4.40 37.32 6.53
N ARG A 367 -4.45 36.16 5.87
CA ARG A 367 -3.44 35.11 6.00
C ARG A 367 -3.12 34.53 4.63
N ILE A 368 -1.88 34.12 4.43
CA ILE A 368 -1.41 33.46 3.21
C ILE A 368 -0.88 32.10 3.59
N GLU A 369 -1.44 31.07 2.97
CA GLU A 369 -1.13 29.69 3.27
C GLU A 369 -1.47 28.79 2.09
N ARG A 370 -0.98 27.56 2.16
CA ARG A 370 -1.20 26.54 1.14
C ARG A 370 -2.66 26.15 1.06
N ALA A 371 -3.18 26.03 -0.15
CA ALA A 371 -4.57 25.70 -0.40
C ALA A 371 -4.79 24.19 -0.64
N PRO A 372 -5.95 23.64 -0.22
CA PRO A 372 -6.37 22.30 -0.61
C PRO A 372 -6.54 22.20 -2.12
N LYS A 373 -6.45 20.97 -2.65
CA LYS A 373 -6.40 20.71 -4.10
C LYS A 373 -7.44 19.69 -4.54
N ILE A 374 -7.74 19.71 -5.84
CA ILE A 374 -8.59 18.76 -6.53
C ILE A 374 -7.79 18.15 -7.67
N TYR A 375 -7.74 16.83 -7.72
CA TYR A 375 -7.25 16.10 -8.87
C TYR A 375 -8.42 15.50 -9.65
N ASN A 376 -8.42 15.75 -10.96
CA ASN A 376 -9.39 15.20 -11.90
C ASN A 376 -8.70 14.14 -12.78
N PRO A 377 -8.92 12.84 -12.53
CA PRO A 377 -8.29 11.77 -13.31
C PRO A 377 -8.71 11.76 -14.79
N ALA A 378 -9.92 12.20 -15.11
CA ALA A 378 -10.42 12.21 -16.48
C ALA A 378 -9.76 13.29 -17.34
N ALA A 379 -9.51 14.46 -16.75
CA ALA A 379 -8.78 15.56 -17.42
C ALA A 379 -7.27 15.47 -17.24
N ASP A 380 -6.81 14.65 -16.29
CA ASP A 380 -5.43 14.56 -15.83
C ASP A 380 -4.87 15.90 -15.35
N THR A 381 -5.64 16.60 -14.50
CA THR A 381 -5.29 17.95 -14.02
C THR A 381 -5.37 18.05 -12.51
N LEU A 382 -4.36 18.68 -11.91
CA LEU A 382 -4.37 19.15 -10.53
C LEU A 382 -4.73 20.64 -10.48
N SER A 383 -5.67 21.02 -9.62
CA SER A 383 -6.10 22.41 -9.44
C SER A 383 -6.32 22.76 -7.97
N ILE A 384 -6.26 24.04 -7.61
CA ILE A 384 -6.67 24.50 -6.28
C ILE A 384 -8.17 24.25 -6.08
N LEU A 385 -8.57 23.83 -4.88
CA LEU A 385 -9.96 23.79 -4.44
C LEU A 385 -10.47 25.23 -4.24
N THR A 386 -11.00 25.79 -5.32
CA THR A 386 -11.62 27.13 -5.32
C THR A 386 -13.14 26.96 -5.30
N ALA A 387 -13.80 27.67 -4.40
CA ALA A 387 -15.26 27.71 -4.36
C ALA A 387 -15.81 28.33 -5.66
N THR A 388 -17.03 27.94 -6.06
CA THR A 388 -17.71 28.60 -7.18
C THR A 388 -17.91 30.09 -6.88
N ASP A 389 -17.85 30.96 -7.89
CA ASP A 389 -18.05 32.40 -7.70
C ASP A 389 -19.36 32.69 -6.95
N GLY A 390 -19.25 33.39 -5.81
CA GLY A 390 -20.38 33.71 -4.94
C GLY A 390 -20.79 32.60 -3.95
N ALA A 391 -20.10 31.45 -3.95
CA ALA A 391 -20.38 30.30 -3.09
C ALA A 391 -19.44 30.23 -1.88
N GLY A 392 -19.11 31.38 -1.30
CA GLY A 392 -18.23 31.48 -0.13
C GLY A 392 -16.75 31.19 -0.42
N GLY A 393 -16.02 30.73 0.60
CA GLY A 393 -14.59 30.44 0.52
C GLY A 393 -14.27 29.11 1.18
N ALA A 394 -13.62 28.22 0.43
CA ALA A 394 -13.24 26.92 0.96
C ALA A 394 -12.23 27.07 2.13
N PRO A 395 -12.40 26.31 3.22
CA PRO A 395 -11.46 26.28 4.34
C PRO A 395 -10.05 25.88 3.89
N THR A 396 -9.06 26.54 4.46
CA THR A 396 -7.62 26.33 4.22
C THR A 396 -6.93 25.87 5.50
N GLY A 397 -5.71 25.35 5.39
CA GLY A 397 -4.92 24.91 6.54
C GLY A 397 -5.45 23.67 7.27
N CYS A 398 -6.48 23.00 6.74
CA CYS A 398 -7.09 21.81 7.32
C CYS A 398 -6.34 20.54 6.86
N PRO A 399 -5.73 19.76 7.76
CA PRO A 399 -5.04 18.51 7.40
C PRO A 399 -5.99 17.33 7.17
N LEU A 400 -7.23 17.41 7.68
CA LEU A 400 -8.19 16.30 7.62
C LEU A 400 -9.28 16.57 6.60
N ILE A 401 -9.63 15.53 5.83
CA ILE A 401 -10.74 15.56 4.89
C ILE A 401 -11.48 14.22 4.89
N ALA A 402 -12.80 14.28 4.73
CA ALA A 402 -13.67 13.12 4.57
C ALA A 402 -14.90 13.47 3.74
N ARG A 403 -15.65 12.45 3.31
CA ARG A 403 -16.98 12.61 2.71
C ARG A 403 -18.03 12.08 3.68
N TYR A 404 -19.07 12.87 3.93
CA TYR A 404 -20.20 12.48 4.80
C TYR A 404 -21.48 13.16 4.29
N LEU A 405 -22.56 12.39 4.12
CA LEU A 405 -23.86 12.89 3.63
C LEU A 405 -23.75 13.72 2.33
N ASP A 406 -22.94 13.24 1.39
CA ASP A 406 -22.68 13.91 0.12
C ASP A 406 -22.08 15.32 0.25
N ARG A 407 -21.31 15.54 1.32
CA ARG A 407 -20.54 16.77 1.59
C ARG A 407 -19.07 16.45 1.73
N ILE A 408 -18.23 17.37 1.26
CA ILE A 408 -16.81 17.40 1.67
C ILE A 408 -16.74 18.01 3.06
N VAL A 409 -16.04 17.33 3.96
CA VAL A 409 -15.78 17.76 5.33
C VAL A 409 -14.30 18.06 5.48
N LEU A 410 -13.95 19.24 5.99
CA LEU A 410 -12.59 19.64 6.33
C LEU A 410 -12.48 19.93 7.83
N ALA A 411 -11.37 19.54 8.47
CA ALA A 411 -11.19 19.77 9.89
C ALA A 411 -9.71 19.86 10.32
N GLY A 412 -9.49 20.28 11.57
CA GLY A 412 -8.20 20.18 12.24
C GLY A 412 -7.21 21.30 11.91
N ALA A 413 -7.66 22.44 11.39
CA ALA A 413 -6.78 23.55 11.06
C ALA A 413 -5.99 24.03 12.30
N GLU A 414 -4.69 24.28 12.17
CA GLU A 414 -3.84 24.63 13.31
C GLU A 414 -4.35 25.86 14.09
N ILE A 415 -4.86 26.86 13.37
CA ILE A 415 -5.44 28.08 13.94
C ILE A 415 -6.78 27.87 14.65
N SER A 416 -7.44 26.73 14.41
CA SER A 416 -8.79 26.40 14.91
C SER A 416 -8.97 24.88 14.98
N PRO A 417 -8.21 24.18 15.83
CA PRO A 417 -8.01 22.74 15.71
C PRO A 417 -9.23 21.91 16.09
N GLY A 418 -10.17 22.49 16.85
CA GLY A 418 -11.46 21.85 17.19
C GLY A 418 -12.58 22.08 16.18
N VAL A 419 -12.35 22.87 15.12
CA VAL A 419 -13.41 23.25 14.18
C VAL A 419 -13.45 22.31 12.99
N TRP A 420 -14.67 22.00 12.57
CA TRP A 420 -14.99 21.26 11.34
C TRP A 420 -15.85 22.14 10.42
N TYR A 421 -15.74 21.88 9.13
CA TYR A 421 -16.42 22.61 8.06
C TYR A 421 -17.01 21.60 7.08
N MET A 422 -18.22 21.84 6.59
CA MET A 422 -18.87 21.02 5.58
C MET A 422 -19.35 21.88 4.41
N ALA A 423 -18.99 21.48 3.19
CA ALA A 423 -19.56 22.03 1.97
C ALA A 423 -21.06 21.76 1.88
N ARG A 424 -21.76 22.44 0.96
CA ARG A 424 -23.18 22.20 0.65
C ARG A 424 -23.45 20.75 0.25
N VAL A 425 -24.65 20.23 0.54
CA VAL A 425 -25.04 18.88 0.08
C VAL A 425 -25.07 18.84 -1.44
N GLY A 426 -24.30 17.93 -2.03
CA GLY A 426 -24.27 17.67 -3.47
C GLY A 426 -23.60 18.76 -4.31
N ASP A 427 -22.92 19.72 -3.66
CA ASP A 427 -22.05 20.68 -4.33
C ASP A 427 -20.79 20.90 -3.49
N GLU A 428 -19.71 20.24 -3.88
CA GLU A 428 -18.43 20.24 -3.14
C GLU A 428 -17.69 21.58 -3.18
N LEU A 429 -18.13 22.51 -4.04
CA LEU A 429 -17.50 23.82 -4.24
C LEU A 429 -18.33 24.97 -3.65
N ASP A 430 -19.45 24.68 -2.96
CA ASP A 430 -20.22 25.67 -2.23
C ASP A 430 -19.92 25.61 -0.72
N TRP A 431 -19.28 26.68 -0.25
CA TRP A 431 -18.85 26.92 1.12
C TRP A 431 -19.49 28.21 1.70
N ASP A 432 -20.68 28.59 1.21
CA ASP A 432 -21.41 29.76 1.70
C ASP A 432 -22.18 29.43 2.99
N TYR A 433 -21.57 29.78 4.13
CA TYR A 433 -22.15 29.60 5.46
C TYR A 433 -23.26 30.61 5.80
N SER A 434 -23.52 31.61 4.94
CA SER A 434 -24.52 32.64 5.21
C SER A 434 -25.94 32.24 4.79
N GLN A 435 -26.07 31.18 3.99
CA GLN A 435 -27.35 30.67 3.53
C GLN A 435 -28.15 30.06 4.69
N THR A 436 -29.46 29.90 4.51
CA THR A 436 -30.37 29.43 5.57
C THR A 436 -31.20 28.22 5.16
N ASP A 437 -30.98 27.68 3.96
CA ASP A 437 -31.68 26.49 3.49
C ASP A 437 -31.16 25.20 4.15
N SER A 438 -31.90 24.11 4.00
CA SER A 438 -31.58 22.83 4.65
C SER A 438 -30.35 22.12 4.08
N LYS A 439 -29.83 22.54 2.92
CA LYS A 439 -28.65 21.94 2.28
C LYS A 439 -27.39 22.79 2.40
N ARG A 440 -27.49 24.00 2.95
CA ARG A 440 -26.40 24.99 3.09
C ARG A 440 -25.10 24.41 3.60
N ALA A 441 -23.98 25.06 3.28
CA ALA A 441 -22.70 24.77 3.92
C ALA A 441 -22.76 25.04 5.43
N VAL A 442 -21.99 24.31 6.22
CA VAL A 442 -22.03 24.39 7.70
C VAL A 442 -20.63 24.48 8.27
N ALA A 443 -20.40 25.48 9.12
CA ALA A 443 -19.24 25.54 9.99
C ALA A 443 -19.66 25.14 11.41
N GLY A 444 -18.89 24.28 12.08
CA GLY A 444 -19.26 23.79 13.41
C GLY A 444 -19.46 24.90 14.46
N THR A 445 -18.73 26.00 14.35
CA THR A 445 -18.86 27.17 15.24
C THR A 445 -20.15 27.97 15.04
N ALA A 446 -20.77 27.84 13.87
CA ALA A 446 -22.04 28.48 13.52
C ALA A 446 -23.21 27.48 13.48
N SER A 447 -22.97 26.24 13.91
CA SER A 447 -23.95 25.15 13.93
C SER A 447 -24.50 24.95 15.34
N ASP A 448 -25.77 24.56 15.44
CA ASP A 448 -26.38 24.11 16.70
C ASP A 448 -25.73 22.81 17.21
N ALA A 449 -25.10 22.02 16.33
CA ALA A 449 -24.35 20.82 16.71
C ALA A 449 -23.05 21.16 17.47
N GLY A 450 -22.50 22.36 17.29
CA GLY A 450 -21.30 22.82 17.97
C GLY A 450 -20.00 22.12 17.52
N VAL A 451 -18.97 22.25 18.34
CA VAL A 451 -17.61 21.77 18.08
C VAL A 451 -17.06 20.97 19.26
N PRO A 452 -16.23 19.94 19.02
CA PRO A 452 -15.47 19.31 20.08
C PRO A 452 -14.51 20.32 20.72
N ALA A 453 -14.31 20.22 22.04
CA ALA A 453 -13.44 21.13 22.78
C ALA A 453 -11.93 20.88 22.55
N ARG A 454 -11.57 19.78 21.90
CA ARG A 454 -10.18 19.35 21.68
C ARG A 454 -9.85 19.32 20.19
N ALA A 455 -8.56 19.30 19.88
CA ALA A 455 -8.06 19.20 18.51
C ALA A 455 -8.54 17.90 17.84
N ILE A 456 -9.11 18.05 16.64
CA ILE A 456 -9.54 16.93 15.80
C ILE A 456 -8.30 16.33 15.12
N THR A 457 -8.15 15.02 15.24
CA THR A 457 -7.01 14.24 14.74
C THR A 457 -7.41 13.23 13.66
N ALA A 458 -8.68 12.86 13.57
CA ALA A 458 -9.18 11.93 12.57
C ALA A 458 -10.66 12.18 12.22
N LEU A 459 -11.01 11.91 10.96
CA LEU A 459 -12.39 11.87 10.47
C LEU A 459 -12.64 10.47 9.91
N ALA A 460 -13.56 9.72 10.51
CA ALA A 460 -13.90 8.36 10.08
C ALA A 460 -15.39 8.27 9.72
N PRO A 461 -15.75 8.47 8.43
CA PRO A 461 -17.14 8.44 7.97
C PRO A 461 -17.65 7.00 7.87
N HIS A 462 -18.70 6.66 8.61
CA HIS A 462 -19.31 5.34 8.56
C HIS A 462 -20.49 5.35 7.58
N SER A 463 -20.17 5.13 6.31
CA SER A 463 -21.12 5.32 5.20
C SER A 463 -21.78 6.70 5.28
N ASP A 464 -23.09 6.77 5.05
CA ASP A 464 -23.90 7.99 5.18
C ASP A 464 -24.62 8.10 6.54
N ASP A 465 -24.43 7.14 7.45
CA ASP A 465 -25.22 7.08 8.70
C ASP A 465 -24.70 8.04 9.77
N TYR A 466 -23.38 8.04 9.99
CA TYR A 466 -22.73 8.93 10.95
C TYR A 466 -21.26 9.16 10.61
N LEU A 467 -20.72 10.27 11.13
CA LEU A 467 -19.30 10.59 11.04
C LEU A 467 -18.67 10.57 12.42
N ILE A 468 -17.63 9.76 12.61
CA ILE A 468 -16.81 9.79 13.82
C ILE A 468 -15.75 10.89 13.69
N ILE A 469 -15.74 11.78 14.67
CA ILE A 469 -14.76 12.85 14.83
C ILE A 469 -13.84 12.44 15.99
N GLY A 470 -12.67 11.96 15.64
CA GLY A 470 -11.63 11.59 16.59
C GLY A 470 -10.85 12.83 17.03
N CYS A 471 -10.70 13.00 18.34
CA CYS A 471 -9.69 13.87 18.95
C CYS A 471 -8.61 12.99 19.57
N ARG A 472 -7.49 13.56 20.03
CA ARG A 472 -6.39 12.79 20.65
C ARG A 472 -6.81 11.97 21.87
N GLU A 473 -7.75 12.49 22.68
CA GLU A 473 -8.23 11.87 23.93
C GLU A 473 -9.76 11.86 24.06
N SER A 474 -10.50 12.16 23.00
CA SER A 474 -11.96 12.09 23.01
C SER A 474 -12.51 11.66 21.66
N LEU A 475 -13.71 11.11 21.68
CA LEU A 475 -14.40 10.57 20.51
C LEU A 475 -15.80 11.16 20.45
N TRP A 476 -16.14 11.73 19.31
CA TRP A 476 -17.43 12.34 19.05
C TRP A 476 -18.06 11.72 17.82
N MET A 477 -19.39 11.77 17.76
CA MET A 477 -20.16 11.23 16.66
C MET A 477 -21.15 12.28 16.16
N MET A 478 -21.02 12.63 14.89
CA MET A 478 -21.98 13.45 14.17
C MET A 478 -23.08 12.55 13.61
N ARG A 479 -24.32 12.77 14.04
CA ARG A 479 -25.50 12.06 13.56
C ARG A 479 -26.38 12.98 12.72
N GLY A 480 -26.75 12.52 11.52
CA GLY A 480 -27.59 13.27 10.59
C GLY A 480 -26.90 14.52 10.02
N ASP A 481 -27.68 15.35 9.32
CA ASP A 481 -27.19 16.58 8.70
C ASP A 481 -27.26 17.75 9.71
N PRO A 482 -26.14 18.38 10.08
CA PRO A 482 -26.15 19.52 10.99
C PRO A 482 -26.91 20.75 10.45
N ALA A 483 -27.12 20.87 9.13
CA ALA A 483 -27.98 21.91 8.56
C ALA A 483 -29.48 21.66 8.80
N PHE A 484 -29.84 20.42 9.17
CA PHE A 484 -31.22 19.92 9.31
C PHE A 484 -31.42 19.13 10.61
N GLY A 485 -30.95 19.66 11.74
CA GLY A 485 -31.23 19.11 13.08
C GLY A 485 -30.35 17.93 13.49
N GLY A 486 -29.23 17.69 12.81
CA GLY A 486 -28.21 16.75 13.26
C GLY A 486 -27.55 17.19 14.57
N SER A 487 -26.96 16.23 15.29
CA SER A 487 -26.32 16.45 16.59
C SER A 487 -24.90 15.91 16.62
N LEU A 488 -24.07 16.52 17.47
CA LEU A 488 -22.73 16.05 17.78
C LEU A 488 -22.72 15.48 19.20
N ASP A 489 -22.64 14.16 19.31
CA ASP A 489 -22.70 13.46 20.59
C ASP A 489 -21.31 13.00 21.03
N SER A 490 -21.01 13.15 22.32
CA SER A 490 -19.79 12.63 22.92
C SER A 490 -19.93 11.13 23.19
N LEU A 491 -19.11 10.30 22.54
CA LEU A 491 -19.03 8.86 22.80
C LEU A 491 -18.05 8.55 23.94
N SER A 492 -16.93 9.27 23.99
CA SER A 492 -15.94 9.14 25.06
C SER A 492 -15.17 10.44 25.26
N ASN A 493 -14.84 10.75 26.52
CA ASN A 493 -14.02 11.91 26.87
C ASN A 493 -12.56 11.56 27.21
N ASN A 494 -12.22 10.27 27.17
CA ASN A 494 -10.88 9.77 27.53
C ASN A 494 -10.25 8.87 26.45
N ILE A 495 -11.03 8.44 25.45
CA ILE A 495 -10.57 7.56 24.37
C ILE A 495 -10.73 8.33 23.07
N GLY A 496 -9.66 8.38 22.28
CA GLY A 496 -9.58 9.13 21.02
C GLY A 496 -8.80 8.35 19.95
N ILE A 497 -8.65 8.95 18.77
CA ILE A 497 -7.90 8.37 17.65
C ILE A 497 -6.58 9.15 17.52
N VAL A 498 -5.44 8.45 17.51
CA VAL A 498 -4.12 9.08 17.61
C VAL A 498 -3.65 9.82 16.35
N GLY A 499 -4.23 9.53 15.18
CA GLY A 499 -3.82 10.16 13.92
C GLY A 499 -4.79 9.90 12.78
N GLN A 500 -4.59 10.59 11.65
CA GLN A 500 -5.55 10.63 10.54
C GLN A 500 -5.89 9.26 9.96
N ASN A 501 -4.89 8.37 9.87
CA ASN A 501 -4.98 7.03 9.30
C ASN A 501 -4.86 5.95 10.39
N ALA A 502 -5.01 6.33 11.66
CA ALA A 502 -4.88 5.43 12.80
C ALA A 502 -6.17 4.63 13.06
N TRP A 503 -6.94 4.34 12.02
CA TRP A 503 -8.20 3.63 12.07
C TRP A 503 -8.46 2.90 10.75
N THR A 504 -9.26 1.84 10.80
CA THR A 504 -9.70 1.05 9.63
C THR A 504 -11.05 0.38 9.94
N TYR A 505 -11.73 -0.12 8.91
CA TYR A 505 -12.95 -0.90 9.09
C TYR A 505 -12.65 -2.39 9.18
N GLY A 506 -13.32 -3.07 10.11
CA GLY A 506 -13.31 -4.51 10.21
C GLY A 506 -14.30 -5.17 9.23
N PRO A 507 -14.31 -6.51 9.18
CA PRO A 507 -15.13 -7.27 8.23
C PRO A 507 -16.64 -7.13 8.46
N GLU A 508 -17.12 -6.77 9.67
CA GLU A 508 -18.55 -6.57 9.95
C GLU A 508 -18.94 -5.08 9.97
N GLY A 509 -18.05 -4.19 9.55
CA GLY A 509 -18.25 -2.74 9.54
C GLY A 509 -17.91 -2.05 10.87
N GLU A 510 -17.36 -2.75 11.86
CA GLU A 510 -16.83 -2.13 13.06
C GLU A 510 -15.69 -1.14 12.72
N LEU A 511 -15.64 -0.03 13.45
CA LEU A 511 -14.51 0.89 13.38
C LEU A 511 -13.43 0.42 14.36
N ILE A 512 -12.26 0.10 13.84
CA ILE A 512 -11.10 -0.31 14.64
C ILE A 512 -10.10 0.81 14.60
N PHE A 513 -9.61 1.25 15.76
CA PHE A 513 -8.72 2.40 15.83
C PHE A 513 -7.71 2.30 16.95
N LEU A 514 -6.58 2.96 16.75
CA LEU A 514 -5.52 3.08 17.74
C LEU A 514 -5.73 4.34 18.58
N SER A 515 -5.79 4.16 19.88
CA SER A 515 -5.78 5.19 20.92
C SER A 515 -4.42 5.21 21.62
N LEU A 516 -4.14 6.22 22.44
CA LEU A 516 -2.93 6.27 23.28
C LEU A 516 -2.88 5.12 24.30
N ASP A 517 -4.04 4.55 24.67
CA ASP A 517 -4.16 3.40 25.58
C ASP A 517 -4.25 2.05 24.84
N GLY A 518 -3.97 2.02 23.53
CA GLY A 518 -3.97 0.81 22.72
C GLY A 518 -5.09 0.71 21.70
N LEU A 519 -5.38 -0.51 21.23
CA LEU A 519 -6.33 -0.76 20.15
C LEU A 519 -7.76 -0.94 20.67
N TYR A 520 -8.70 -0.24 20.02
CA TYR A 520 -10.13 -0.23 20.36
C TYR A 520 -10.99 -0.61 19.16
N ILE A 521 -12.18 -1.13 19.47
CA ILE A 521 -13.27 -1.41 18.53
C ILE A 521 -14.49 -0.58 18.94
N LEU A 522 -15.12 0.04 17.95
CA LEU A 522 -16.44 0.63 18.04
C LEU A 522 -17.37 -0.20 17.13
N ALA A 523 -18.40 -0.78 17.72
CA ALA A 523 -19.38 -1.57 16.97
C ALA A 523 -20.06 -0.72 15.87
N SER A 524 -20.52 -1.39 14.82
CA SER A 524 -21.31 -0.75 13.77
C SER A 524 -22.57 -0.10 14.35
N GLY A 525 -22.96 1.05 13.78
CA GLY A 525 -24.09 1.86 14.27
C GLY A 525 -23.72 2.89 15.35
N GLY A 526 -22.53 2.81 15.96
CA GLY A 526 -21.98 3.88 16.81
C GLY A 526 -22.72 4.12 18.14
N ASP A 527 -23.72 3.31 18.49
CA ASP A 527 -24.49 3.46 19.74
C ASP A 527 -23.80 2.89 20.98
N ALA A 528 -22.72 2.12 20.79
CA ALA A 528 -21.92 1.57 21.86
C ALA A 528 -20.72 2.47 22.20
N ILE A 529 -20.25 2.40 23.44
CA ILE A 529 -18.96 3.00 23.81
C ILE A 529 -17.81 2.15 23.23
N PRO A 530 -16.65 2.76 22.91
CA PRO A 530 -15.48 2.00 22.45
C PRO A 530 -15.01 0.96 23.48
N VAL A 531 -14.67 -0.24 23.01
CA VAL A 531 -14.16 -1.35 23.83
C VAL A 531 -12.74 -1.69 23.40
N SER A 532 -11.86 -2.02 24.36
CA SER A 532 -10.50 -2.44 24.02
C SER A 532 -10.51 -3.87 23.47
N ILE A 533 -9.83 -4.12 22.35
CA ILE A 533 -9.78 -5.45 21.71
C ILE A 533 -8.92 -6.43 22.52
N SER A 534 -7.93 -5.94 23.27
CA SER A 534 -6.86 -6.82 23.77
C SER A 534 -5.96 -6.18 24.84
N ARG A 535 -6.50 -5.47 25.83
CA ARG A 535 -5.69 -4.75 26.83
C ARG A 535 -4.67 -5.65 27.55
N GLU A 536 -5.02 -6.91 27.79
CA GLU A 536 -4.21 -7.88 28.53
C GLU A 536 -3.05 -8.47 27.71
N VAL A 537 -3.14 -8.43 26.39
CA VAL A 537 -2.15 -9.02 25.44
C VAL A 537 -1.52 -7.93 24.55
N LEU A 538 -1.85 -6.66 24.81
CA LEU A 538 -1.40 -5.54 24.00
C LEU A 538 0.12 -5.35 24.14
N PRO A 539 0.86 -5.24 23.01
CA PRO A 539 2.25 -4.84 23.05
C PRO A 539 2.45 -3.47 23.69
N ARG A 540 3.49 -3.33 24.51
CA ARG A 540 3.82 -2.07 25.18
C ARG A 540 4.16 -0.96 24.19
N GLU A 541 4.66 -1.32 23.02
CA GLU A 541 5.03 -0.42 21.93
C GLU A 541 3.81 0.34 21.36
N LEU A 542 2.59 -0.18 21.58
CA LEU A 542 1.33 0.45 21.19
C LEU A 542 0.77 1.39 22.28
N LEU A 543 1.42 1.47 23.45
CA LEU A 543 0.98 2.30 24.57
C LEU A 543 1.74 3.62 24.64
N ASN A 544 1.00 4.71 24.73
CA ASN A 544 1.46 6.07 25.04
C ASN A 544 2.71 6.49 24.25
N PHE A 545 2.70 6.21 22.96
CA PHE A 545 3.74 6.68 22.07
C PHE A 545 3.50 8.13 21.65
N ASP A 546 4.53 8.77 21.09
CA ASP A 546 4.41 10.12 20.55
C ASP A 546 3.86 10.08 19.10
N PRO A 547 2.58 10.42 18.86
CA PRO A 547 2.00 10.47 17.52
C PRO A 547 2.51 11.65 16.70
N ASP A 548 3.11 12.69 17.29
CA ASP A 548 3.60 13.84 16.53
C ASP A 548 4.89 13.50 15.76
N ASN A 549 5.60 12.44 16.19
CA ASN A 549 6.80 11.89 15.55
C ASN A 549 6.58 10.51 14.90
N THR A 550 5.35 10.02 14.86
CA THR A 550 5.03 8.68 14.33
C THR A 550 3.86 8.75 13.36
N ILE A 551 4.10 8.39 12.10
CA ILE A 551 3.06 8.15 11.11
C ILE A 551 2.41 6.79 11.44
N VAL A 552 1.10 6.81 11.68
CA VAL A 552 0.32 5.62 12.02
C VAL A 552 -0.61 5.29 10.86
N ASN A 553 -0.48 4.08 10.32
CA ASN A 553 -1.39 3.55 9.31
C ASN A 553 -1.97 2.22 9.79
N LEU A 554 -3.30 2.13 9.85
CA LEU A 554 -4.03 0.90 10.12
C LEU A 554 -4.76 0.46 8.84
N GLU A 555 -4.61 -0.81 8.46
CA GLU A 555 -5.26 -1.34 7.26
C GLU A 555 -5.71 -2.78 7.50
N TYR A 556 -6.99 -3.07 7.22
CA TYR A 556 -7.53 -4.43 7.28
C TYR A 556 -7.28 -5.18 5.98
N ASP A 557 -6.52 -6.27 6.06
CA ASP A 557 -6.27 -7.18 4.96
C ASP A 557 -7.38 -8.25 4.91
N VAL A 558 -8.15 -8.22 3.83
CA VAL A 558 -9.28 -9.15 3.60
C VAL A 558 -8.78 -10.55 3.20
N GLN A 559 -7.64 -10.66 2.53
CA GLN A 559 -7.10 -11.94 2.05
C GLN A 559 -6.54 -12.74 3.23
N ASP A 560 -5.72 -12.09 4.06
CA ASP A 560 -5.08 -12.71 5.22
C ASP A 560 -5.88 -12.57 6.53
N ARG A 561 -7.02 -11.86 6.50
CA ARG A 561 -7.95 -11.64 7.63
C ARG A 561 -7.23 -11.15 8.89
N GLY A 562 -6.61 -9.99 8.79
CA GLY A 562 -5.97 -9.34 9.93
C GLY A 562 -5.73 -7.86 9.69
N ILE A 563 -5.16 -7.20 10.69
CA ILE A 563 -4.89 -5.77 10.64
C ILE A 563 -3.39 -5.55 10.62
N HIS A 564 -2.92 -4.85 9.60
CA HIS A 564 -1.60 -4.25 9.62
C HIS A 564 -1.63 -2.96 10.45
N ILE A 565 -0.70 -2.86 11.39
CA ILE A 565 -0.50 -1.68 12.24
C ILE A 565 0.93 -1.20 12.00
N PHE A 566 1.07 -0.19 11.14
CA PHE A 566 2.36 0.42 10.85
C PHE A 566 2.59 1.63 11.74
N LEU A 567 3.75 1.64 12.39
CA LEU A 567 4.25 2.72 13.23
C LEU A 567 5.56 3.20 12.64
N THR A 568 5.48 4.14 11.72
CA THR A 568 6.63 4.63 10.94
C THR A 568 7.10 5.94 11.55
N GLU A 569 8.31 5.97 12.11
CA GLU A 569 8.82 7.22 12.67
C GLU A 569 9.15 8.24 11.57
N THR A 570 8.93 9.51 11.87
CA THR A 570 9.36 10.62 10.99
C THR A 570 10.89 10.72 10.95
N SER A 571 11.56 10.23 12.00
CA SER A 571 13.00 10.04 12.06
C SER A 571 13.44 8.73 11.39
N THR A 572 14.74 8.53 11.20
CA THR A 572 15.30 7.29 10.62
C THR A 572 15.40 6.13 11.63
N ASN A 573 14.88 6.28 12.84
CA ASN A 573 14.84 5.19 13.81
C ASN A 573 13.78 4.17 13.42
N SER A 574 14.19 2.91 13.25
CA SER A 574 13.25 1.85 12.95
C SER A 574 12.48 1.41 14.19
N ARG A 575 11.17 1.33 14.05
CA ARG A 575 10.24 0.89 15.10
C ARG A 575 9.55 -0.40 14.67
N ALA A 576 9.19 -1.24 15.65
CA ALA A 576 8.42 -2.44 15.37
C ALA A 576 7.01 -2.08 14.88
N HIS A 577 6.63 -2.63 13.73
CA HIS A 577 5.26 -2.67 13.26
C HIS A 577 4.57 -3.94 13.79
N TRP A 578 3.26 -4.06 13.58
CA TRP A 578 2.50 -5.19 14.11
C TRP A 578 1.49 -5.72 13.09
N TRP A 579 1.31 -7.03 13.12
CA TRP A 579 0.18 -7.72 12.51
C TRP A 579 -0.73 -8.21 13.64
N MET A 580 -1.99 -7.78 13.62
CA MET A 580 -3.00 -8.33 14.52
C MET A 580 -3.83 -9.36 13.76
N ASP A 581 -3.77 -10.59 14.24
CA ASP A 581 -4.62 -11.66 13.76
C ASP A 581 -6.08 -11.40 14.12
N TRP A 582 -6.98 -11.31 13.13
CA TRP A 582 -8.37 -10.95 13.41
C TRP A 582 -9.12 -12.06 14.16
N GLU A 583 -8.83 -13.33 13.87
CA GLU A 583 -9.55 -14.46 14.44
C GLU A 583 -9.16 -14.70 15.90
N ARG A 584 -7.87 -14.71 16.21
CA ARG A 584 -7.36 -14.98 17.57
C ARG A 584 -7.12 -13.73 18.41
N LYS A 585 -7.18 -12.54 17.81
CA LYS A 585 -6.82 -11.27 18.46
C LYS A 585 -5.40 -11.29 19.06
N THR A 586 -4.48 -11.95 18.37
CA THR A 586 -3.07 -12.06 18.76
C THR A 586 -2.19 -11.09 17.97
N PHE A 587 -1.15 -10.57 18.62
CA PHE A 587 -0.22 -9.60 18.03
C PHE A 587 1.08 -10.28 17.63
N TRP A 588 1.51 -9.98 16.42
CA TRP A 588 2.71 -10.53 15.82
C TRP A 588 3.60 -9.36 15.41
N PRO A 589 4.82 -9.24 15.97
CA PRO A 589 5.74 -8.17 15.59
C PRO A 589 6.17 -8.34 14.13
N LEU A 590 6.34 -7.20 13.48
CA LEU A 590 6.77 -7.05 12.10
C LEU A 590 7.93 -6.06 12.07
N GLN A 591 9.02 -6.44 11.41
CA GLN A 591 10.15 -5.55 11.14
C GLN A 591 10.35 -5.42 9.63
N MET A 592 10.63 -4.19 9.21
CA MET A 592 10.91 -3.83 7.83
C MET A 592 12.21 -3.03 7.79
N THR A 593 12.88 -3.05 6.64
CA THR A 593 14.04 -2.19 6.40
C THR A 593 13.61 -0.73 6.33
N GLY A 594 14.44 0.21 6.81
CA GLY A 594 14.07 1.64 6.93
C GLY A 594 13.51 2.29 5.66
N ASP A 595 14.04 1.91 4.49
CA ASP A 595 13.58 2.41 3.19
C ASP A 595 12.20 1.84 2.80
N HIS A 596 11.89 0.62 3.26
CA HIS A 596 10.65 -0.09 2.96
C HIS A 596 9.51 0.24 3.94
N GLU A 597 9.77 1.03 4.99
CA GLU A 597 8.77 1.39 5.98
C GLU A 597 7.59 2.15 5.33
N PRO A 598 6.33 1.72 5.55
CA PRO A 598 5.18 2.34 4.91
C PRO A 598 4.90 3.73 5.49
N THR A 599 4.92 4.74 4.62
CA THR A 599 4.54 6.12 4.94
C THR A 599 3.08 6.40 4.56
N ALA A 600 2.55 5.67 3.57
CA ALA A 600 1.14 5.63 3.23
C ALA A 600 0.71 4.19 2.93
N THR A 601 -0.55 3.86 3.19
CA THR A 601 -1.15 2.57 2.83
C THR A 601 -2.52 2.76 2.21
N CYS A 602 -2.95 1.78 1.43
CA CYS A 602 -4.35 1.64 1.06
C CYS A 602 -4.69 0.18 0.77
N ASN A 603 -5.95 -0.19 0.96
CA ASN A 603 -6.49 -1.44 0.44
C ASN A 603 -6.97 -1.24 -1.01
N LEU A 604 -6.32 -1.93 -1.95
CA LEU A 604 -6.73 -1.95 -3.34
C LEU A 604 -7.63 -3.17 -3.59
N GLN A 605 -8.86 -2.93 -4.03
CA GLN A 605 -9.74 -3.97 -4.54
C GLN A 605 -9.73 -3.92 -6.07
N ALA A 606 -8.96 -4.82 -6.67
CA ALA A 606 -8.87 -4.96 -8.12
C ALA A 606 -9.93 -5.94 -8.64
N THR A 607 -10.20 -5.89 -9.94
CA THR A 607 -11.08 -6.87 -10.61
C THR A 607 -10.49 -8.27 -10.62
N ALA A 608 -9.15 -8.38 -10.61
CA ALA A 608 -8.42 -9.61 -10.46
C ALA A 608 -7.99 -9.79 -8.99
N ILE A 609 -8.23 -10.98 -8.44
CA ILE A 609 -7.98 -11.24 -7.01
C ILE A 609 -6.50 -11.13 -6.66
N GLU A 610 -5.62 -11.48 -7.60
CA GLU A 610 -4.17 -11.45 -7.44
C GLU A 610 -3.59 -10.04 -7.38
N ASP A 611 -4.34 -9.03 -7.82
CA ASP A 611 -3.95 -7.61 -7.77
C ASP A 611 -4.60 -6.89 -6.59
N SER A 612 -5.56 -7.55 -5.92
CA SER A 612 -6.16 -7.03 -4.70
C SER A 612 -5.23 -7.23 -3.51
N GLY A 613 -5.31 -6.34 -2.53
CA GLY A 613 -4.55 -6.43 -1.28
C GLY A 613 -4.06 -5.08 -0.79
N ILE A 614 -3.23 -5.12 0.25
CA ILE A 614 -2.70 -3.90 0.87
C ILE A 614 -1.48 -3.42 0.09
N ILE A 615 -1.56 -2.18 -0.40
CA ILE A 615 -0.46 -1.48 -1.04
C ILE A 615 0.24 -0.59 -0.01
N LEU A 616 1.57 -0.70 0.03
CA LEU A 616 2.47 -0.01 0.93
C LEU A 616 3.31 1.00 0.14
N GLY A 617 3.16 2.28 0.44
CA GLY A 617 4.00 3.35 -0.09
C GLY A 617 5.25 3.52 0.78
N GLY A 618 6.41 3.12 0.26
CA GLY A 618 7.68 3.16 0.98
C GLY A 618 8.24 4.58 1.17
N ARG A 619 9.24 4.70 2.05
CA ARG A 619 10.04 5.92 2.23
C ARG A 619 10.85 6.24 0.98
N ASP A 620 11.26 5.22 0.25
CA ASP A 620 12.03 5.34 -0.98
C ASP A 620 11.20 5.63 -2.24
N GLY A 621 9.88 5.78 -2.13
CA GLY A 621 9.00 6.05 -3.29
C GLY A 621 8.53 4.80 -4.04
N PHE A 622 8.95 3.60 -3.65
CA PHE A 622 8.44 2.38 -4.27
C PHE A 622 7.15 1.88 -3.61
N LEU A 623 6.21 1.42 -4.45
CA LEU A 623 4.99 0.77 -3.99
C LEU A 623 5.18 -0.74 -3.87
N ARG A 624 4.85 -1.29 -2.71
CA ARG A 624 5.07 -2.70 -2.36
C ARG A 624 3.80 -3.35 -1.84
N ARG A 625 3.80 -4.68 -1.80
CA ARG A 625 2.75 -5.49 -1.17
C ARG A 625 3.36 -6.75 -0.56
N PHE A 626 2.68 -7.33 0.42
CA PHE A 626 3.04 -8.67 0.89
C PHE A 626 2.64 -9.71 -0.17
N SER A 627 3.50 -10.71 -0.39
CA SER A 627 3.20 -11.80 -1.32
C SER A 627 3.82 -13.11 -0.87
N PHE A 628 3.03 -14.19 -0.91
CA PHE A 628 3.51 -15.55 -0.65
C PHE A 628 4.48 -16.10 -1.72
N LEU A 629 4.58 -15.41 -2.85
CA LEU A 629 5.56 -15.68 -3.91
C LEU A 629 6.91 -14.99 -3.67
N SER A 630 7.05 -14.28 -2.55
CA SER A 630 8.31 -13.65 -2.15
C SER A 630 8.81 -14.27 -0.83
N GLU A 631 10.08 -14.68 -0.82
CA GLU A 631 10.78 -15.22 0.34
C GLU A 631 11.60 -14.15 1.08
N ASP A 632 11.75 -12.95 0.50
CA ASP A 632 12.49 -11.83 1.07
C ASP A 632 11.76 -10.48 0.90
N ASP A 633 12.34 -9.42 1.42
CA ASP A 633 11.89 -8.05 1.21
C ASP A 633 12.73 -7.38 0.13
N ILE A 634 12.66 -7.85 -1.12
CA ILE A 634 13.28 -7.19 -2.29
C ILE A 634 14.80 -7.06 -2.10
N GLY A 635 15.46 -8.20 -1.90
CA GLY A 635 16.91 -8.27 -1.67
C GLY A 635 17.35 -7.95 -0.25
N SER A 636 16.43 -7.59 0.65
CA SER A 636 16.66 -7.60 2.09
C SER A 636 16.06 -8.85 2.70
N THR A 637 16.85 -9.64 3.41
CA THR A 637 16.35 -10.87 4.04
C THR A 637 16.07 -10.64 5.53
N PRO A 638 14.80 -10.46 5.94
CA PRO A 638 14.47 -10.25 7.33
C PRO A 638 14.79 -11.48 8.17
N GLU A 639 15.36 -11.29 9.36
CA GLU A 639 15.47 -12.38 10.33
C GLU A 639 14.07 -12.84 10.77
N SER A 640 13.78 -14.12 10.57
CA SER A 640 12.52 -14.75 10.97
C SER A 640 12.77 -15.82 12.02
N TYR A 641 12.29 -15.55 13.23
CA TYR A 641 12.37 -16.47 14.36
C TYR A 641 11.17 -16.27 15.28
N ILE A 642 10.92 -17.24 16.15
CA ILE A 642 9.96 -17.15 17.25
C ILE A 642 10.57 -17.76 18.51
N PHE A 643 10.21 -17.21 19.67
CA PHE A 643 10.43 -17.85 20.96
C PHE A 643 9.10 -18.39 21.49
N ILE A 644 9.08 -19.68 21.84
CA ILE A 644 7.92 -20.35 22.44
C ILE A 644 8.26 -20.62 23.92
N GLY A 645 7.45 -20.06 24.82
CA GLY A 645 7.58 -20.24 26.27
C GLY A 645 7.41 -18.93 27.04
N PRO A 646 7.78 -18.91 28.34
CA PRO A 646 8.50 -19.98 29.06
C PRO A 646 7.61 -21.17 29.40
N ILE A 647 8.01 -22.38 28.98
CA ILE A 647 7.30 -23.64 29.25
C ILE A 647 7.88 -24.28 30.52
N PRO A 648 7.06 -24.67 31.51
CA PRO A 648 7.54 -25.36 32.71
C PRO A 648 8.14 -26.73 32.35
N LEU A 649 9.35 -27.01 32.84
CA LEU A 649 10.01 -28.31 32.65
C LEU A 649 9.62 -29.33 33.72
N ALA A 650 9.14 -28.87 34.88
CA ALA A 650 8.75 -29.69 36.01
C ALA A 650 7.71 -28.97 36.87
N ARG A 651 7.20 -29.70 37.87
CA ARG A 651 6.32 -29.14 38.92
C ARG A 651 7.05 -28.11 39.78
N ASP A 652 6.27 -27.28 40.47
CA ASP A 652 6.79 -26.27 41.39
C ASP A 652 7.79 -26.85 42.40
N GLY A 653 8.92 -26.15 42.54
CA GLY A 653 10.01 -26.55 43.43
C GLY A 653 10.94 -27.64 42.90
N GLN A 654 10.75 -28.10 41.66
CA GLN A 654 11.64 -29.07 41.00
C GLN A 654 12.28 -28.50 39.74
N PHE A 655 13.35 -29.15 39.29
CA PHE A 655 13.91 -28.96 37.95
C PHE A 655 13.53 -30.16 37.09
N GLY A 656 13.16 -29.91 35.86
CA GLY A 656 12.93 -30.92 34.85
C GLY A 656 14.08 -31.00 33.85
N THR A 657 14.04 -32.01 33.00
CA THR A 657 14.96 -32.19 31.89
C THR A 657 14.19 -32.61 30.65
N ILE A 658 14.57 -32.05 29.50
CA ILE A 658 14.02 -32.44 28.20
C ILE A 658 14.59 -33.82 27.84
N VAL A 659 13.72 -34.74 27.46
CA VAL A 659 14.07 -36.13 27.09
C VAL A 659 14.17 -36.26 25.58
N SER A 660 13.18 -35.75 24.86
CA SER A 660 13.14 -35.78 23.41
C SER A 660 12.24 -34.68 22.85
N MET A 661 12.47 -34.35 21.58
CA MET A 661 11.57 -33.52 20.78
C MET A 661 11.35 -34.17 19.42
N ASP A 662 10.12 -34.09 18.93
CA ASP A 662 9.68 -34.50 17.60
C ASP A 662 9.03 -33.30 16.92
N ALA A 663 9.23 -33.15 15.62
CA ALA A 663 8.70 -31.99 14.89
C ALA A 663 8.23 -32.37 13.48
N VAL A 664 7.17 -31.69 13.05
CA VAL A 664 6.67 -31.71 11.68
C VAL A 664 6.79 -30.29 11.14
N ILE A 665 7.67 -30.13 10.15
CA ILE A 665 7.86 -28.87 9.42
C ILE A 665 7.04 -28.97 8.14
N ALA A 666 6.45 -27.85 7.71
CA ALA A 666 5.67 -27.82 6.48
C ALA A 666 6.50 -28.33 5.28
N GLU A 667 5.83 -28.91 4.30
CA GLU A 667 6.45 -29.25 3.01
C GLU A 667 6.73 -27.98 2.18
N ASN A 668 7.73 -28.02 1.29
CA ASN A 668 8.10 -26.92 0.38
C ASN A 668 8.48 -25.59 1.09
N VAL A 669 9.21 -25.71 2.20
CA VAL A 669 9.79 -24.59 2.96
C VAL A 669 11.28 -24.83 3.22
N GLY A 670 12.00 -23.81 3.69
CA GLY A 670 13.40 -23.93 4.11
C GLY A 670 13.55 -24.60 5.48
N ASP A 671 14.78 -25.03 5.78
CA ASP A 671 15.12 -25.68 7.04
C ASP A 671 14.89 -24.74 8.24
N VAL A 672 14.52 -25.33 9.38
CA VAL A 672 14.27 -24.64 10.65
C VAL A 672 15.32 -25.02 11.67
N THR A 673 16.08 -24.05 12.14
CA THR A 673 17.02 -24.21 13.26
C THR A 673 16.26 -24.08 14.57
N TRP A 674 16.37 -25.07 15.46
CA TRP A 674 15.82 -25.03 16.81
C TRP A 674 16.93 -24.81 17.84
N ALA A 675 16.65 -24.07 18.91
CA ALA A 675 17.55 -23.88 20.03
C ALA A 675 16.80 -23.88 21.38
N ILE A 676 17.41 -24.52 22.39
CA ILE A 676 16.82 -24.70 23.72
C ILE A 676 17.50 -23.80 24.74
N HIS A 677 16.71 -22.97 25.42
CA HIS A 677 17.15 -21.97 26.40
C HIS A 677 16.53 -22.26 27.78
N PRO A 678 17.13 -23.14 28.60
CA PRO A 678 16.60 -23.50 29.90
C PRO A 678 17.02 -22.50 30.98
N GLY A 679 16.08 -22.12 31.84
CA GLY A 679 16.29 -21.20 32.96
C GLY A 679 16.10 -21.87 34.32
N LYS A 680 16.79 -21.37 35.35
CA LYS A 680 16.55 -21.78 36.75
C LYS A 680 15.23 -21.23 37.31
N THR A 681 14.70 -20.18 36.68
CA THR A 681 13.39 -19.57 36.91
C THR A 681 12.74 -19.30 35.54
N PHE A 682 11.43 -19.01 35.52
CA PHE A 682 10.73 -18.63 34.28
C PHE A 682 11.35 -17.38 33.65
N GLU A 683 11.66 -16.37 34.46
CA GLU A 683 12.34 -15.14 34.01
C GLU A 683 13.75 -15.42 33.50
N ALA A 684 14.54 -16.26 34.19
CA ALA A 684 15.88 -16.59 33.71
C ALA A 684 15.87 -17.37 32.39
N ALA A 685 14.76 -18.03 32.03
CA ALA A 685 14.64 -18.75 30.76
C ALA A 685 14.53 -17.79 29.56
N THR A 686 13.92 -16.61 29.73
CA THR A 686 13.72 -15.63 28.64
C THR A 686 15.04 -15.00 28.16
N SER A 687 16.07 -15.03 29.00
CA SER A 687 17.41 -14.47 28.73
C SER A 687 18.53 -15.52 28.77
N ALA A 688 18.20 -16.80 28.92
CA ALA A 688 19.18 -17.88 28.99
C ALA A 688 19.90 -18.07 27.65
N ALA A 689 21.19 -18.41 27.69
CA ALA A 689 21.91 -18.87 26.50
C ALA A 689 21.38 -20.24 26.05
N SER A 690 21.46 -20.52 24.74
CA SER A 690 21.10 -21.82 24.21
C SER A 690 22.09 -22.88 24.69
N VAL A 691 21.60 -24.01 25.21
CA VAL A 691 22.46 -25.13 25.63
C VAL A 691 22.48 -26.28 24.63
N SER A 692 21.53 -26.28 23.69
CA SER A 692 21.41 -27.28 22.62
C SER A 692 20.78 -26.62 21.40
N THR A 693 21.24 -26.99 20.21
CA THR A 693 20.76 -26.48 18.92
C THR A 693 20.81 -27.61 17.88
N GLY A 694 19.99 -27.50 16.85
CA GLY A 694 19.99 -28.40 15.70
C GLY A 694 19.06 -27.90 14.60
N THR A 695 18.91 -28.71 13.55
CA THR A 695 18.13 -28.35 12.36
C THR A 695 17.05 -29.40 12.10
N TRP A 696 15.86 -28.93 11.77
CA TRP A 696 14.78 -29.71 11.19
C TRP A 696 14.62 -29.32 9.72
N VAL A 697 14.40 -30.32 8.86
CA VAL A 697 14.15 -30.14 7.42
C VAL A 697 12.66 -30.17 7.13
N ALA A 698 12.24 -29.82 5.92
CA ALA A 698 10.84 -29.90 5.50
C ALA A 698 10.26 -31.32 5.70
N GLY A 699 9.01 -31.41 6.15
CA GLY A 699 8.30 -32.66 6.42
C GLY A 699 8.52 -33.25 7.83
N LEU A 700 8.34 -34.57 7.93
CA LEU A 700 8.47 -35.31 9.18
C LEU A 700 9.94 -35.47 9.58
N ASN A 701 10.29 -35.01 10.78
CA ASN A 701 11.65 -35.13 11.30
C ASN A 701 11.78 -36.27 12.31
N GLY A 702 12.98 -36.84 12.40
CA GLY A 702 13.30 -37.84 13.41
C GLY A 702 13.45 -37.24 14.82
N THR A 703 13.21 -38.08 15.84
CA THR A 703 13.32 -37.68 17.24
C THR A 703 14.71 -37.16 17.60
N VAL A 704 14.77 -35.92 18.10
CA VAL A 704 16.00 -35.32 18.65
C VAL A 704 16.01 -35.43 20.18
N ARG A 705 17.20 -35.52 20.78
CA ARG A 705 17.38 -35.66 22.24
C ARG A 705 18.27 -34.53 22.77
N PRO A 706 17.76 -33.29 22.86
CA PRO A 706 18.55 -32.14 23.27
C PRO A 706 18.92 -32.21 24.75
N SER A 707 20.03 -31.58 25.11
CA SER A 707 20.32 -31.26 26.52
C SER A 707 19.47 -30.06 26.95
N GLY A 708 18.90 -30.11 28.15
CA GLY A 708 18.17 -28.97 28.70
C GLY A 708 17.60 -29.29 30.06
N ARG A 709 18.11 -28.63 31.12
CA ARG A 709 17.65 -28.81 32.50
C ARG A 709 17.39 -27.46 33.16
N GLY A 710 16.24 -27.32 33.79
CA GLY A 710 15.83 -26.07 34.43
C GLY A 710 14.46 -26.17 35.09
N ALA A 711 13.95 -25.05 35.59
CA ALA A 711 12.57 -24.92 36.03
C ALA A 711 11.63 -24.71 34.82
N ALA A 712 12.09 -23.95 33.83
CA ALA A 712 11.39 -23.69 32.58
C ALA A 712 12.39 -23.60 31.42
N PHE A 713 11.90 -23.62 30.19
CA PHE A 713 12.71 -23.35 29.00
C PHE A 713 11.95 -22.48 27.99
N MET A 714 12.72 -21.82 27.13
CA MET A 714 12.24 -21.28 25.87
C MET A 714 12.76 -22.14 24.72
N LEU A 715 11.90 -22.36 23.72
CA LEU A 715 12.28 -22.93 22.43
C LEU A 715 12.37 -21.79 21.41
N LYS A 716 13.56 -21.55 20.86
CA LYS A 716 13.73 -20.64 19.73
C LYS A 716 13.68 -21.45 18.44
N LEU A 717 12.83 -21.04 17.49
CA LEU A 717 12.85 -21.55 16.12
C LEU A 717 13.30 -20.43 15.21
N THR A 718 14.19 -20.72 14.26
CA THR A 718 14.74 -19.72 13.32
C THR A 718 14.73 -20.32 11.92
N GLY A 719 14.13 -19.61 10.97
CA GLY A 719 14.11 -20.01 9.58
C GLY A 719 15.48 -19.85 8.92
N THR A 720 15.71 -20.61 7.85
CA THR A 720 16.84 -20.39 6.96
C THR A 720 16.71 -19.02 6.27
N SER A 721 17.79 -18.26 6.23
CA SER A 721 17.82 -16.95 5.55
C SER A 721 17.39 -17.08 4.09
N GLY A 722 16.45 -16.25 3.66
CA GLY A 722 16.00 -16.15 2.26
C GLY A 722 15.07 -17.29 1.86
N ARG A 723 14.58 -18.05 2.83
CA ARG A 723 13.60 -19.13 2.63
C ARG A 723 12.48 -18.95 3.63
N ARG A 724 11.24 -19.13 3.16
CA ARG A 724 10.08 -19.22 4.07
C ARG A 724 10.20 -20.46 4.94
N TRP A 725 9.60 -20.44 6.13
CA TRP A 725 9.49 -21.60 7.00
C TRP A 725 8.13 -21.64 7.69
N ALA A 726 7.64 -22.84 8.00
CA ALA A 726 6.43 -23.02 8.78
C ALA A 726 6.50 -24.35 9.55
N MET A 727 5.94 -24.37 10.76
CA MET A 727 5.80 -25.57 11.58
C MET A 727 4.34 -26.00 11.66
N GLU A 728 4.12 -27.31 11.68
CA GLU A 728 2.81 -27.92 11.90
C GLU A 728 2.69 -28.42 13.34
N GLU A 729 3.71 -29.11 13.84
CA GLU A 729 3.67 -29.70 15.18
C GLU A 729 5.07 -29.76 15.80
N ILE A 730 5.15 -29.53 17.12
CA ILE A 730 6.32 -29.84 17.94
C ILE A 730 5.86 -30.54 19.21
N LEU A 731 6.35 -31.75 19.43
CA LEU A 731 6.11 -32.54 20.62
C LEU A 731 7.36 -32.58 21.48
N VAL A 732 7.25 -32.22 22.76
CA VAL A 732 8.36 -32.22 23.71
C VAL A 732 8.05 -33.17 24.85
N THR A 733 8.89 -34.19 25.04
CA THR A 733 8.82 -35.09 26.20
C THR A 733 9.77 -34.61 27.28
N MET A 734 9.26 -34.44 28.49
CA MET A 734 9.98 -33.90 29.64
C MET A 734 9.89 -34.86 30.84
N ARG A 735 10.89 -34.81 31.74
CA ARG A 735 10.88 -35.57 33.00
C ARG A 735 11.40 -34.74 34.17
N ASP A 736 10.91 -35.02 35.37
CA ASP A 736 11.46 -34.44 36.60
C ASP A 736 12.90 -34.91 36.84
N SER A 737 13.77 -34.00 37.28
CA SER A 737 15.21 -34.21 37.48
C SER A 737 15.72 -33.66 38.82
N GLY A 738 14.86 -33.64 39.84
CA GLY A 738 15.22 -33.37 41.25
C GLY A 738 14.82 -31.98 41.76
N LYS A 739 15.03 -31.74 43.06
CA LYS A 739 14.61 -30.49 43.73
C LYS A 739 15.41 -29.27 43.24
N ARG A 740 14.72 -28.14 43.11
CA ARG A 740 15.34 -26.82 42.86
C ARG A 740 16.27 -26.50 44.02
N ARG A 741 17.54 -26.22 43.72
CA ARG A 741 18.51 -25.74 44.71
C ARG A 741 18.47 -24.22 44.75
N ILE A 742 18.42 -23.64 45.95
CA ILE A 742 18.63 -22.21 46.14
C ILE A 742 20.11 -21.96 45.86
N SER A 743 20.40 -21.10 44.89
CA SER A 743 21.76 -20.62 44.60
C SER A 743 21.96 -19.24 45.18
#